data_AF-A0A9W4PV90-F1
#
_entry.id   AF-A0A9W4PV90-F1
#
_cell.length_a   1.000
_cell.length_b   1.000
_cell.length_c   1.000
_cell.angle_alpha   90.00
_cell.angle_beta   90.00
_cell.angle_gamma   90.00
#
_symmetry.space_group_name_H-M   'P 1'
#
loop_
_entity.id
_entity.type
_entity.pdbx_description
1 polymer ?
#
loop_
_entity_poly.entity_id
_entity_poly.type
_entity_poly.pdbx_seq_one_letter_code
_entity_poly.pdbx_strand_id
1 'polypeptide(L)'
;MRLDSLEVGCARAFKAIFGASFRRRAVSFPLEHIRQRCQLAGIKAGESCVDGNCGDGALCRQACDVVPPVGDSSLQLSLDPPGESPIPIRMIGIDILRKAGECLLLHEIGQWTPERKTSHDGAHARSHSSRSLMLSLREILDWEILSGHTVIAGASSLSVDVQSITVIDAPDAVNWVKPHEFVVTSTYPVQQGPDVLVALIEQLAARNAAGLGVKLTRYLREFPDNARRRADELGFPIISLPGPLPWSDLLGRVFAHDGRQQGREAAYLSAIYRAFSQHRTGIGSLRELFDLVAGFVNLPVVLALENEAGLQLESRGVTEAEAEMLAEMLIDGAATGAQPDDMPLRVTVGGEKVAVARSGMGVNGGGLVAVVEREQSASEPDLECLRLSVHLLQTLVDANAGPRANLASNAKLLGDLLDPLLSREAKNVLIGKALPQGNAWHTVVARIFDAGTLDGALLALRLRQFSRRHKALLREEDDGSEYVVAVPAPGLAPLSSEAVLRELHQIFERQLARAQGFRYGLGQSGPAALSEAASLRHEATQAMMFGVSLNGFNRMSRHEDVMLLRLLTHPSVIAESRPGFLRLLEPLLAMGEQGTPLIETLKIWLREDESMARTAELLGLHVNTVRQRLERCRTILGLTDFRTDTRLRLYVALQLLPLLTNAEG
;
A
#
# COMPACT_ATOMS: atom_id res chain seq x y z
N MET A 1 7.14 69.81 27.74
CA MET A 1 6.21 68.70 27.45
C MET A 1 6.88 67.88 26.34
N ARG A 2 7.86 67.03 26.68
CA ARG A 2 7.74 65.58 27.01
C ARG A 2 7.16 64.81 25.80
N LEU A 3 7.99 64.48 24.80
CA LEU A 3 8.98 63.36 24.72
C LEU A 3 8.25 61.99 24.69
N ASP A 4 8.47 61.05 23.77
CA ASP A 4 9.33 60.98 22.59
C ASP A 4 9.13 59.61 21.89
N SER A 5 9.29 59.56 20.55
CA SER A 5 10.08 58.63 19.71
C SER A 5 10.04 57.09 19.96
N LEU A 6 10.10 56.15 19.01
CA LEU A 6 10.79 56.01 17.71
C LEU A 6 10.04 54.92 16.90
N GLU A 7 9.63 55.19 15.66
CA GLU A 7 10.34 54.90 14.40
C GLU A 7 10.38 53.42 13.96
N VAL A 8 9.66 53.18 12.87
CA VAL A 8 10.08 52.50 11.64
C VAL A 8 11.53 51.99 11.64
N GLY A 9 11.70 50.68 11.41
CA GLY A 9 12.94 50.16 10.84
C GLY A 9 13.48 48.89 11.49
N CYS A 10 12.88 47.73 11.20
CA CYS A 10 13.59 46.50 10.86
C CYS A 10 12.63 45.32 10.62
N ALA A 11 11.86 45.42 9.52
CA ALA A 11 11.28 44.26 8.84
C ALA A 11 12.36 43.41 8.09
N ARG A 12 13.61 43.37 8.59
CA ARG A 12 14.75 42.69 7.98
C ARG A 12 15.78 42.21 9.02
N ALA A 13 15.36 41.40 10.00
CA ALA A 13 16.32 40.62 10.83
C ALA A 13 15.76 39.39 11.56
N PHE A 14 14.55 38.89 11.24
CA PHE A 14 14.02 37.64 11.84
C PHE A 14 13.59 36.60 10.80
N LYS A 15 14.16 36.70 9.59
CA LYS A 15 14.00 35.75 8.48
C LYS A 15 15.26 34.92 8.22
N ALA A 16 16.14 34.77 9.21
CA ALA A 16 17.43 34.13 9.03
C ALA A 16 17.73 32.91 9.94
N ILE A 17 16.89 32.54 10.92
CA ILE A 17 17.24 31.40 11.81
C ILE A 17 16.10 30.39 12.05
N PHE A 18 14.81 30.70 11.88
CA PHE A 18 13.74 29.72 12.11
C PHE A 18 12.71 29.69 10.99
N GLY A 19 12.87 28.73 10.08
CA GLY A 19 11.90 28.37 9.05
C GLY A 19 11.07 27.15 9.48
N ALA A 20 9.75 27.29 9.26
CA ALA A 20 8.72 26.25 9.15
C ALA A 20 8.20 25.52 10.42
N SER A 21 6.85 25.49 10.49
CA SER A 21 5.99 24.49 11.15
C SER A 21 5.63 24.68 12.64
N PHE A 22 4.47 25.30 12.91
CA PHE A 22 3.67 24.96 14.10
C PHE A 22 2.16 25.02 13.78
N ARG A 23 1.51 23.84 13.71
CA ARG A 23 0.04 23.66 13.70
C ARG A 23 -0.45 23.46 15.14
N ARG A 24 -1.66 23.96 15.42
CA ARG A 24 -2.41 23.83 16.68
C ARG A 24 -2.55 22.37 17.14
N ARG A 25 -2.22 22.07 18.40
CA ARG A 25 -2.65 20.85 19.13
C ARG A 25 -3.72 21.23 20.14
N ALA A 26 -4.81 20.45 20.16
CA ALA A 26 -5.83 20.46 21.21
C ALA A 26 -5.29 19.79 22.48
N VAL A 27 -5.64 20.33 23.64
CA VAL A 27 -5.25 19.85 24.97
C VAL A 27 -6.34 18.89 25.48
N SER A 28 -5.95 17.69 25.87
CA SER A 28 -6.80 16.69 26.56
C SER A 28 -6.92 17.02 28.05
N PHE A 29 -8.13 17.04 28.60
CA PHE A 29 -8.38 17.19 30.04
C PHE A 29 -8.32 15.83 30.79
N PRO A 30 -7.78 15.75 32.02
CA PRO A 30 -7.73 14.49 32.78
C PRO A 30 -9.08 14.13 33.44
N LEU A 31 -9.46 12.86 33.34
CA LEU A 31 -10.68 12.22 33.85
C LEU A 31 -10.96 12.39 35.36
N GLU A 32 -9.96 12.76 36.16
CA GLU A 32 -10.10 12.92 37.62
C GLU A 32 -11.00 14.10 38.02
N HIS A 33 -11.01 15.17 37.21
CA HIS A 33 -11.79 16.37 37.52
C HIS A 33 -13.30 16.19 37.37
N ILE A 34 -13.72 15.21 36.55
CA ILE A 34 -15.13 14.86 36.33
C ILE A 34 -15.65 14.02 37.51
N ARG A 35 -14.85 13.05 37.99
CA ARG A 35 -15.21 12.23 39.16
C ARG A 35 -15.43 13.07 40.42
N GLN A 36 -14.59 14.07 40.66
CA GLN A 36 -14.68 14.93 41.84
C GLN A 36 -15.95 15.79 41.84
N ARG A 37 -16.41 16.24 40.66
CA ARG A 37 -17.63 17.05 40.52
C ARG A 37 -18.92 16.23 40.66
N CYS A 38 -18.94 14.99 40.20
CA CYS A 38 -20.10 14.11 40.37
C CYS A 38 -20.33 13.74 41.85
N GLN A 39 -19.27 13.61 42.65
CA GLN A 39 -19.37 13.39 44.10
C GLN A 39 -19.93 14.61 44.85
N LEU A 40 -19.53 15.82 44.47
CA LEU A 40 -20.05 17.07 45.06
C LEU A 40 -21.54 17.31 44.76
N ALA A 41 -22.08 16.71 43.70
CA ALA A 41 -23.49 16.80 43.31
C ALA A 41 -24.38 15.70 43.91
N GLY A 42 -23.84 14.80 44.75
CA GLY A 42 -24.63 13.75 45.42
C GLY A 42 -25.13 12.61 44.50
N ILE A 43 -24.58 12.47 43.29
CA ILE A 43 -24.99 11.47 42.31
C ILE A 43 -24.21 10.17 42.57
N LYS A 44 -24.90 9.06 42.88
CA LYS A 44 -24.26 7.73 42.98
C LYS A 44 -23.92 7.23 41.58
N ALA A 45 -22.63 7.14 41.25
CA ALA A 45 -22.17 6.55 40.01
C ALA A 45 -22.34 5.02 40.03
N GLY A 46 -23.13 4.47 39.11
CA GLY A 46 -23.09 3.05 38.75
C GLY A 46 -22.00 2.77 37.73
N GLU A 47 -21.50 1.53 37.66
CA GLU A 47 -20.31 1.13 36.88
C GLU A 47 -20.44 1.23 35.34
N SER A 48 -21.57 1.71 34.80
CA SER A 48 -21.75 1.87 33.35
C SER A 48 -21.42 3.27 32.78
N CYS A 49 -20.86 4.19 33.58
CA CYS A 49 -20.53 5.55 33.11
C CYS A 49 -19.14 5.73 32.48
N VAL A 50 -18.41 4.67 32.15
CA VAL A 50 -17.03 4.80 31.61
C VAL A 50 -16.95 4.75 30.08
N ASP A 51 -17.94 4.18 29.38
CA ASP A 51 -17.86 4.02 27.92
C ASP A 51 -19.04 4.67 27.19
N GLY A 52 -19.19 5.99 27.33
CA GLY A 52 -19.75 6.89 26.30
C GLY A 52 -21.12 6.58 25.67
N ASN A 53 -21.92 5.66 26.19
CA ASN A 53 -23.15 5.20 25.56
C ASN A 53 -24.32 5.30 26.55
N CYS A 54 -24.95 6.48 26.61
CA CYS A 54 -26.25 6.63 27.27
C CYS A 54 -27.35 6.62 26.19
N GLY A 55 -27.87 5.43 25.91
CA GLY A 55 -29.15 5.26 25.21
C GLY A 55 -30.30 5.58 26.16
N ASP A 56 -30.66 6.86 26.25
CA ASP A 56 -32.03 7.36 26.45
C ASP A 56 -32.00 8.88 26.69
N GLY A 57 -32.44 9.65 25.68
CA GLY A 57 -32.27 11.10 25.53
C GLY A 57 -33.12 12.01 26.42
N ALA A 58 -33.44 11.62 27.65
CA ALA A 58 -34.31 12.38 28.56
C ALA A 58 -33.61 12.91 29.83
N LEU A 59 -32.51 12.32 30.31
CA LEU A 59 -31.87 12.73 31.57
C LEU A 59 -30.69 13.72 31.42
N CYS A 60 -30.13 13.88 30.22
CA CYS A 60 -29.03 14.83 29.97
C CYS A 60 -29.51 16.28 29.76
N ARG A 61 -30.82 16.48 29.53
CA ARG A 61 -31.40 17.81 29.25
C ARG A 61 -31.58 18.70 30.50
N GLN A 62 -31.54 18.15 31.71
CA GLN A 62 -31.71 18.94 32.94
C GLN A 62 -30.40 19.53 33.51
N ALA A 63 -29.22 19.14 32.99
CA ALA A 63 -27.94 19.62 33.52
C ALA A 63 -27.33 20.82 32.77
N CYS A 64 -27.88 21.20 31.60
CA CYS A 64 -27.32 22.28 30.77
C CYS A 64 -28.09 23.62 30.85
N ASP A 65 -29.26 23.68 31.49
CA ASP A 65 -30.13 24.88 31.49
C ASP A 65 -30.07 25.72 32.78
N VAL A 66 -28.88 25.89 33.39
CA VAL A 66 -28.72 26.86 34.49
C VAL A 66 -27.36 27.56 34.44
N VAL A 67 -27.22 28.65 33.66
CA VAL A 67 -26.45 29.88 34.02
C VAL A 67 -26.98 31.08 33.19
N PRO A 68 -27.32 32.25 33.80
CA PRO A 68 -27.76 33.47 33.11
C PRO A 68 -26.58 34.34 32.59
N PRO A 69 -26.81 35.37 31.74
CA PRO A 69 -25.72 36.09 31.07
C PRO A 69 -24.99 37.05 32.02
N VAL A 70 -23.66 37.12 31.90
CA VAL A 70 -22.80 38.04 32.65
C VAL A 70 -22.86 39.43 32.03
N GLY A 71 -23.37 40.40 32.80
CA GLY A 71 -23.22 41.83 32.55
C GLY A 71 -22.14 42.46 33.43
N ASP A 72 -21.61 43.59 32.97
CA ASP A 72 -20.59 44.45 33.58
C ASP A 72 -20.62 44.56 35.11
N SER A 73 -19.43 44.56 35.73
CA SER A 73 -18.88 45.66 36.56
C SER A 73 -17.93 45.18 37.68
N SER A 74 -16.69 45.69 37.60
CA SER A 74 -15.89 46.29 38.68
C SER A 74 -15.41 45.50 39.92
N LEU A 75 -14.12 45.75 40.27
CA LEU A 75 -13.52 45.81 41.63
C LEU A 75 -13.30 44.43 42.32
N GLN A 76 -12.21 44.12 43.04
CA GLN A 76 -11.05 44.86 43.55
C GLN A 76 -10.00 43.83 44.07
N LEU A 77 -8.73 44.26 44.11
CA LEU A 77 -7.57 43.58 44.73
C LEU A 77 -7.73 43.31 46.24
N SER A 78 -7.03 42.29 46.76
CA SER A 78 -6.17 42.46 47.96
C SER A 78 -5.09 41.37 48.10
N LEU A 79 -3.87 41.87 48.32
CA LEU A 79 -2.66 41.24 48.87
C LEU A 79 -2.94 40.73 50.32
N ASP A 80 -2.25 39.76 50.96
CA ASP A 80 -0.80 39.56 51.16
C ASP A 80 -0.46 38.11 51.72
N PRO A 81 0.84 37.71 51.80
CA PRO A 81 1.41 36.35 52.08
C PRO A 81 1.87 36.20 53.58
N PRO A 82 2.86 35.37 54.06
CA PRO A 82 3.76 34.35 53.47
C PRO A 82 3.97 33.04 54.29
N GLY A 83 4.81 32.10 53.82
CA GLY A 83 5.27 30.96 54.63
C GLY A 83 6.24 29.97 53.93
N GLU A 84 7.53 30.30 53.97
CA GLU A 84 8.72 29.42 54.09
C GLU A 84 9.15 28.45 52.95
N SER A 85 10.31 28.80 52.36
CA SER A 85 11.30 27.97 51.64
C SER A 85 12.24 27.24 52.66
N PRO A 86 13.08 26.21 52.33
CA PRO A 86 14.08 26.28 51.24
C PRO A 86 14.62 24.96 50.57
N ILE A 87 14.98 25.06 49.26
CA ILE A 87 16.26 24.61 48.58
C ILE A 87 16.61 23.08 48.56
N PRO A 88 17.42 22.48 47.62
CA PRO A 88 18.11 22.97 46.40
C PRO A 88 17.92 22.14 45.11
N ILE A 89 18.31 22.79 44.00
CA ILE A 89 18.75 22.21 42.72
C ILE A 89 20.19 21.66 42.86
N ARG A 90 20.45 20.43 42.42
CA ARG A 90 21.77 19.97 41.95
C ARG A 90 21.65 18.88 40.87
N MET A 91 22.49 19.06 39.84
CA MET A 91 22.91 18.19 38.73
C MET A 91 22.63 16.69 38.79
N ILE A 92 22.33 16.11 37.60
CA ILE A 92 22.82 14.87 36.97
C ILE A 92 22.16 14.88 35.55
N GLY A 93 22.81 14.78 34.38
CA GLY A 93 24.09 14.18 34.05
C GLY A 93 23.91 12.71 33.64
N ILE A 94 23.56 12.44 32.37
CA ILE A 94 23.56 11.09 31.73
C ILE A 94 22.35 10.21 32.09
N ASP A 95 21.39 10.07 31.14
CA ASP A 95 20.44 8.94 31.10
C ASP A 95 19.85 8.72 29.69
N ILE A 96 20.73 8.51 28.69
CA ILE A 96 20.35 8.01 27.34
C ILE A 96 20.95 6.63 27.03
N LEU A 97 21.68 5.99 27.95
CA LEU A 97 22.25 4.64 27.71
C LEU A 97 22.00 3.68 28.87
N ARG A 98 20.72 3.43 29.19
CA ARG A 98 20.33 2.35 30.11
C ARG A 98 19.03 1.66 29.72
N LYS A 99 18.93 1.21 28.46
CA LYS A 99 17.87 0.28 28.00
C LYS A 99 18.23 -0.59 26.78
N ALA A 100 19.52 -0.88 26.57
CA ALA A 100 19.98 -1.76 25.48
C ALA A 100 21.16 -2.68 25.89
N GLY A 101 21.23 -3.06 27.16
CA GLY A 101 22.24 -4.00 27.65
C GLY A 101 21.72 -4.69 28.90
N GLU A 102 21.14 -5.88 28.72
CA GLU A 102 21.02 -6.99 29.69
C GLU A 102 19.98 -7.98 29.15
N CYS A 103 20.41 -8.88 28.27
CA CYS A 103 19.80 -10.20 28.05
C CYS A 103 20.86 -11.10 27.40
N LEU A 104 21.91 -11.42 28.17
CA LEU A 104 22.84 -12.49 27.86
C LEU A 104 23.32 -13.11 29.19
N LEU A 105 23.26 -14.44 29.23
CA LEU A 105 23.73 -15.40 30.22
C LEU A 105 22.71 -15.78 31.32
N LEU A 106 22.23 -17.02 31.32
CA LEU A 106 22.95 -18.19 31.86
C LEU A 106 22.31 -19.52 31.41
N HIS A 107 23.19 -20.49 31.13
CA HIS A 107 23.12 -21.96 31.24
C HIS A 107 21.84 -22.74 30.88
N GLU A 108 21.97 -23.74 30.00
CA GLU A 108 22.02 -25.14 30.43
C GLU A 108 22.57 -26.10 29.36
N ILE A 109 23.26 -27.12 29.87
CA ILE A 109 23.94 -28.21 29.17
C ILE A 109 22.87 -29.24 28.77
N GLY A 110 22.77 -29.59 27.49
CA GLY A 110 21.86 -30.62 26.99
C GLY A 110 22.51 -31.42 25.86
N GLN A 111 22.86 -32.66 26.19
CA GLN A 111 23.46 -33.67 25.34
C GLN A 111 22.61 -33.95 24.09
N TRP A 112 23.23 -34.06 22.92
CA TRP A 112 22.63 -34.75 21.78
C TRP A 112 23.60 -35.79 21.22
N THR A 113 23.27 -37.05 21.47
CA THR A 113 23.94 -38.26 20.95
C THR A 113 23.46 -38.54 19.53
N PRO A 114 24.35 -38.96 18.59
CA PRO A 114 23.90 -39.42 17.28
C PRO A 114 23.46 -40.88 17.37
N GLU A 115 22.17 -41.14 17.19
CA GLU A 115 21.66 -42.49 16.97
C GLU A 115 22.09 -43.02 15.60
N ARG A 116 22.71 -44.20 15.63
CA ARG A 116 23.02 -45.04 14.48
C ARG A 116 21.73 -45.46 13.78
N LYS A 117 21.67 -45.27 12.46
CA LYS A 117 20.96 -46.18 11.56
C LYS A 117 21.93 -46.75 10.54
N THR A 118 22.02 -48.07 10.56
CA THR A 118 22.74 -48.96 9.65
C THR A 118 21.86 -49.36 8.46
N SER A 119 22.40 -49.31 7.24
CA SER A 119 22.25 -50.27 6.11
C SER A 119 22.89 -49.64 4.86
N HIS A 120 24.06 -50.11 4.41
CA HIS A 120 24.25 -51.08 3.30
C HIS A 120 23.51 -50.68 2.01
N ASP A 121 24.20 -50.06 1.05
CA ASP A 121 24.83 -50.78 -0.08
C ASP A 121 25.70 -49.83 -0.94
N GLY A 122 26.79 -50.37 -1.47
CA GLY A 122 27.87 -49.61 -2.09
C GLY A 122 27.67 -49.26 -3.56
N ALA A 123 28.29 -48.16 -3.98
CA ALA A 123 28.83 -47.99 -5.33
C ALA A 123 29.97 -46.95 -5.29
N HIS A 124 31.12 -47.33 -5.84
CA HIS A 124 32.32 -46.52 -5.95
C HIS A 124 32.08 -45.15 -6.61
N ALA A 125 32.46 -44.07 -5.92
CA ALA A 125 32.83 -42.81 -6.56
C ALA A 125 34.17 -42.33 -5.96
N ARG A 126 35.18 -42.24 -6.82
CA ARG A 126 36.57 -41.91 -6.51
C ARG A 126 36.64 -40.56 -5.79
N SER A 127 37.22 -40.53 -4.59
CA SER A 127 37.58 -39.28 -3.91
C SER A 127 38.68 -38.57 -4.71
N HIS A 128 38.31 -37.52 -5.44
CA HIS A 128 39.27 -36.47 -5.77
C HIS A 128 39.57 -35.74 -4.47
N SER A 129 40.81 -35.84 -3.99
CA SER A 129 41.29 -35.01 -2.91
C SER A 129 41.29 -33.55 -3.39
N SER A 130 40.37 -32.76 -2.85
CA SER A 130 40.39 -31.31 -2.98
C SER A 130 41.57 -30.76 -2.17
N ARG A 131 42.75 -30.67 -2.79
CA ARG A 131 43.78 -29.75 -2.30
C ARG A 131 43.20 -28.34 -2.39
N SER A 132 43.03 -27.67 -1.25
CA SER A 132 42.72 -26.24 -1.23
C SER A 132 43.89 -25.51 -1.87
N LEU A 133 43.68 -24.87 -3.03
CA LEU A 133 44.72 -24.09 -3.71
C LEU A 133 44.83 -22.74 -3.00
N MET A 134 45.58 -22.67 -1.90
CA MET A 134 45.96 -21.39 -1.28
C MET A 134 46.95 -20.66 -2.18
N LEU A 135 46.81 -19.33 -2.29
CA LEU A 135 47.75 -18.47 -2.99
C LEU A 135 49.00 -18.24 -2.15
N SER A 136 50.16 -18.52 -2.71
CA SER A 136 51.42 -18.07 -2.12
C SER A 136 51.64 -16.57 -2.34
N LEU A 137 52.39 -15.92 -1.45
CA LEU A 137 52.75 -14.51 -1.60
C LEU A 137 53.46 -14.26 -2.95
N ARG A 138 54.28 -15.21 -3.41
CA ARG A 138 54.93 -15.16 -4.74
C ARG A 138 53.91 -15.06 -5.87
N GLU A 139 52.85 -15.86 -5.85
CA GLU A 139 51.82 -15.83 -6.90
C GLU A 139 51.02 -14.52 -6.90
N ILE A 140 50.82 -13.90 -5.74
CA ILE A 140 50.21 -12.57 -5.63
C ILE A 140 51.11 -11.51 -6.26
N LEU A 141 52.42 -11.57 -5.99
CA LEU A 141 53.41 -10.61 -6.52
C LEU A 141 53.53 -10.66 -8.04
N ASP A 142 53.24 -11.80 -8.68
CA ASP A 142 53.24 -11.95 -10.14
C ASP A 142 52.05 -11.27 -10.84
N TRP A 143 51.09 -10.71 -10.09
CA TRP A 143 49.95 -10.02 -10.67
C TRP A 143 50.33 -8.70 -11.33
N GLU A 144 49.73 -8.43 -12.49
CA GLU A 144 49.93 -7.19 -13.25
C GLU A 144 49.68 -5.92 -12.42
N ILE A 145 48.72 -5.97 -11.47
CA ILE A 145 48.41 -4.84 -10.59
C ILE A 145 49.56 -4.51 -9.62
N LEU A 146 50.42 -5.48 -9.33
CA LEU A 146 51.64 -5.33 -8.55
C LEU A 146 52.88 -5.19 -9.44
N SER A 147 52.72 -4.93 -10.75
CA SER A 147 53.86 -4.62 -11.63
C SER A 147 54.62 -3.38 -11.09
N GLY A 148 55.92 -3.54 -10.91
CA GLY A 148 56.77 -2.53 -10.26
C GLY A 148 56.88 -2.64 -8.73
N HIS A 149 56.40 -3.73 -8.12
CA HIS A 149 56.74 -4.06 -6.74
C HIS A 149 58.25 -4.37 -6.60
N THR A 150 58.80 -4.18 -5.40
CA THR A 150 60.16 -4.62 -5.07
C THR A 150 60.17 -5.37 -3.75
N VAL A 151 60.92 -6.48 -3.67
CA VAL A 151 61.11 -7.19 -2.41
C VAL A 151 62.22 -6.48 -1.64
N ILE A 152 61.87 -5.89 -0.49
CA ILE A 152 62.78 -5.11 0.35
C ILE A 152 63.58 -6.02 1.30
N ALA A 153 62.92 -7.05 1.86
CA ALA A 153 63.48 -8.01 2.81
C ALA A 153 62.71 -9.34 2.77
N GLY A 154 63.29 -10.42 3.31
CA GLY A 154 62.60 -11.69 3.53
C GLY A 154 62.33 -12.50 2.25
N ALA A 155 63.15 -12.32 1.20
CA ALA A 155 62.97 -12.97 -0.11
C ALA A 155 62.96 -14.51 -0.06
N SER A 156 63.55 -15.11 0.96
CA SER A 156 63.54 -16.57 1.19
C SER A 156 62.17 -17.12 1.58
N SER A 157 61.22 -16.28 2.00
CA SER A 157 59.94 -16.68 2.59
C SER A 157 58.71 -16.30 1.75
N LEU A 158 58.89 -16.07 0.44
CA LEU A 158 57.80 -15.67 -0.46
C LEU A 158 56.83 -16.80 -0.81
N SER A 159 57.12 -18.05 -0.45
CA SER A 159 56.22 -19.19 -0.67
C SER A 159 55.21 -19.40 0.46
N VAL A 160 55.04 -18.43 1.35
CA VAL A 160 54.05 -18.50 2.43
C VAL A 160 52.64 -18.30 1.86
N ASP A 161 51.69 -19.07 2.36
CA ASP A 161 50.29 -18.97 1.94
C ASP A 161 49.65 -17.71 2.51
N VAL A 162 48.89 -17.02 1.66
CA VAL A 162 48.13 -15.81 1.96
C VAL A 162 46.64 -16.14 1.91
N GLN A 163 45.95 -15.96 3.02
CA GLN A 163 44.51 -16.25 3.16
C GLN A 163 43.63 -15.00 3.01
N SER A 164 44.17 -13.83 3.33
CA SER A 164 43.46 -12.56 3.19
C SER A 164 44.45 -11.40 3.11
N ILE A 165 43.93 -10.21 2.78
CA ILE A 165 44.69 -8.96 2.83
C ILE A 165 44.05 -8.04 3.87
N THR A 166 44.90 -7.42 4.70
CA THR A 166 44.46 -6.49 5.74
C THR A 166 45.14 -5.14 5.55
N VAL A 167 44.36 -4.06 5.53
CA VAL A 167 44.90 -2.70 5.46
C VAL A 167 45.03 -2.14 6.87
N ILE A 168 46.23 -1.68 7.24
CA ILE A 168 46.47 -1.02 8.54
C ILE A 168 46.92 0.43 8.34
N ASP A 169 46.19 1.37 8.95
CA ASP A 169 46.56 2.80 8.98
C ASP A 169 46.32 3.43 10.37
N ALA A 170 46.06 2.62 11.41
CA ALA A 170 46.05 3.01 12.82
C ALA A 170 47.14 2.25 13.60
N PRO A 171 47.80 2.86 14.62
CA PRO A 171 48.93 2.26 15.33
C PRO A 171 48.60 0.95 16.08
N ASP A 172 47.37 0.81 16.56
CA ASP A 172 46.87 -0.34 17.30
C ASP A 172 46.28 -1.44 16.39
N ALA A 173 46.07 -1.15 15.09
CA ALA A 173 45.40 -2.03 14.13
C ALA A 173 46.02 -3.44 14.03
N VAL A 174 47.31 -3.57 14.37
CA VAL A 174 48.04 -4.83 14.43
C VAL A 174 47.41 -5.86 15.37
N ASN A 175 46.72 -5.40 16.42
CA ASN A 175 46.10 -6.28 17.41
C ASN A 175 44.98 -7.16 16.84
N TRP A 176 44.44 -6.79 15.67
CA TRP A 176 43.36 -7.53 15.00
C TRP A 176 43.81 -8.29 13.75
N VAL A 177 45.11 -8.28 13.43
CA VAL A 177 45.69 -9.05 12.33
C VAL A 177 45.67 -10.54 12.67
N LYS A 178 45.20 -11.37 11.72
CA LYS A 178 45.17 -12.82 11.86
C LYS A 178 46.41 -13.49 11.24
N PRO A 179 46.68 -14.77 11.55
CA PRO A 179 47.69 -15.54 10.84
C PRO A 179 47.41 -15.59 9.33
N HIS A 180 48.47 -15.65 8.51
CA HIS A 180 48.42 -15.76 7.05
C HIS A 180 47.80 -14.57 6.30
N GLU A 181 47.65 -13.41 6.96
CA GLU A 181 47.22 -12.19 6.28
C GLU A 181 48.42 -11.46 5.67
N PHE A 182 48.29 -11.02 4.41
CA PHE A 182 49.24 -10.08 3.81
C PHE A 182 48.80 -8.66 4.17
N VAL A 183 49.56 -8.02 5.05
CA VAL A 183 49.22 -6.72 5.62
C VAL A 183 49.75 -5.62 4.72
N VAL A 184 48.90 -4.65 4.34
CA VAL A 184 49.31 -3.50 3.54
C VAL A 184 49.10 -2.19 4.29
N THR A 185 50.02 -1.25 4.15
CA THR A 185 49.94 0.05 4.84
C THR A 185 50.44 1.19 3.98
N SER A 186 49.86 2.38 4.19
CA SER A 186 50.38 3.63 3.64
C SER A 186 51.63 4.13 4.38
N THR A 187 52.07 3.42 5.44
CA THR A 187 53.12 3.81 6.40
C THR A 187 52.78 5.04 7.23
N TYR A 188 51.52 5.49 7.23
CA TYR A 188 51.04 6.58 8.08
C TYR A 188 51.34 6.38 9.58
N PRO A 189 51.18 5.17 10.17
CA PRO A 189 51.50 4.94 11.59
C PRO A 189 52.99 5.12 11.95
N VAL A 190 53.88 5.13 10.95
CA VAL A 190 55.34 5.15 11.12
C VAL A 190 55.90 6.58 11.22
N GLN A 191 55.06 7.62 11.06
CA GLN A 191 55.49 9.02 11.17
C GLN A 191 56.12 9.38 12.53
N GLN A 192 55.90 8.59 13.58
CA GLN A 192 56.41 8.86 14.92
C GLN A 192 57.88 8.41 15.13
N GLY A 193 58.50 7.76 14.15
CA GLY A 193 59.92 7.42 14.16
C GLY A 193 60.25 6.05 13.51
N PRO A 194 61.49 5.83 13.05
CA PRO A 194 61.89 4.58 12.38
C PRO A 194 61.78 3.33 13.26
N ASP A 195 61.83 3.48 14.58
CA ASP A 195 61.73 2.36 15.54
C ASP A 195 60.33 1.75 15.59
N VAL A 196 59.29 2.51 15.22
CA VAL A 196 57.90 2.04 15.15
C VAL A 196 57.74 0.96 14.08
N LEU A 197 58.50 1.05 12.98
CA LEU A 197 58.46 0.07 11.90
C LEU A 197 59.07 -1.26 12.32
N VAL A 198 60.15 -1.23 13.12
CA VAL A 198 60.77 -2.44 13.68
C VAL A 198 59.78 -3.15 14.59
N ALA A 199 59.14 -2.42 15.51
CA ALA A 199 58.13 -2.98 16.40
C ALA A 199 56.92 -3.55 15.63
N LEU A 200 56.48 -2.88 14.56
CA LEU A 200 55.42 -3.37 13.69
C LEU A 200 55.78 -4.72 13.04
N ILE A 201 56.99 -4.82 12.48
CA ILE A 201 57.49 -6.06 11.84
C ILE A 201 57.52 -7.20 12.86
N GLU A 202 58.03 -6.96 14.07
CA GLU A 202 58.08 -7.97 15.13
C GLU A 202 56.69 -8.43 15.56
N GLN A 203 55.74 -7.49 15.71
CA GLN A 203 54.37 -7.82 16.11
C GLN A 203 53.59 -8.58 15.03
N LEU A 204 53.83 -8.29 13.75
CA LEU A 204 53.23 -9.00 12.61
C LEU A 204 53.84 -10.39 12.44
N ALA A 205 55.17 -10.50 12.54
CA ALA A 205 55.87 -11.78 12.48
C ALA A 205 55.43 -12.70 13.64
N ALA A 206 55.30 -12.18 14.86
CA ALA A 206 54.80 -12.93 16.02
C ALA A 206 53.36 -13.43 15.86
N ARG A 207 52.56 -12.78 15.01
CA ARG A 207 51.18 -13.17 14.67
C ARG A 207 51.09 -14.11 13.47
N ASN A 208 52.23 -14.51 12.91
CA ASN A 208 52.32 -15.36 11.73
C ASN A 208 51.64 -14.74 10.49
N ALA A 209 51.72 -13.41 10.35
CA ALA A 209 51.28 -12.72 9.14
C ALA A 209 52.13 -13.17 7.93
N ALA A 210 51.54 -13.14 6.73
CA ALA A 210 52.21 -13.60 5.52
C ALA A 210 53.28 -12.62 4.99
N GLY A 211 53.16 -11.34 5.33
CA GLY A 211 54.13 -10.32 4.95
C GLY A 211 53.57 -8.92 5.12
N LEU A 212 54.42 -7.92 4.90
CA LEU A 212 54.07 -6.51 4.96
C LEU A 212 54.34 -5.80 3.63
N GLY A 213 53.28 -5.32 3.00
CA GLY A 213 53.31 -4.43 1.85
C GLY A 213 53.31 -2.95 2.27
N VAL A 214 54.33 -2.21 1.84
CA VAL A 214 54.49 -0.78 2.18
C VAL A 214 54.47 0.08 0.93
N LYS A 215 53.71 1.18 0.96
CA LYS A 215 53.82 2.23 -0.05
C LYS A 215 54.91 3.22 0.32
N LEU A 216 56.06 3.12 -0.37
CA LEU A 216 57.14 4.10 -0.26
C LEU A 216 56.73 5.39 -0.98
N THR A 217 55.98 6.24 -0.28
CA THR A 217 55.41 7.47 -0.84
C THR A 217 55.70 8.66 0.07
N ARG A 218 54.67 9.41 0.45
CA ARG A 218 54.79 10.71 1.13
C ARG A 218 55.23 10.63 2.60
N TYR A 219 55.04 9.49 3.26
CA TYR A 219 55.34 9.31 4.69
C TYR A 219 56.62 8.52 4.98
N LEU A 220 57.03 7.66 4.04
CA LEU A 220 58.28 6.92 4.10
C LEU A 220 58.83 6.84 2.67
N ARG A 221 59.90 7.59 2.37
CA ARG A 221 60.49 7.63 1.01
C ARG A 221 61.46 6.48 0.79
N GLU A 222 62.24 6.15 1.81
CA GLU A 222 63.22 5.07 1.82
C GLU A 222 62.96 4.16 3.02
N PHE A 223 63.13 2.85 2.83
CA PHE A 223 62.92 1.88 3.89
C PHE A 223 64.16 1.80 4.80
N PRO A 224 64.05 2.00 6.12
CA PRO A 224 65.20 2.03 7.03
C PRO A 224 66.00 0.71 7.07
N ASP A 225 67.33 0.81 7.05
CA ASP A 225 68.23 -0.36 7.06
C ASP A 225 68.11 -1.23 8.32
N ASN A 226 67.81 -0.62 9.48
CA ASN A 226 67.58 -1.35 10.73
C ASN A 226 66.33 -2.23 10.65
N ALA A 227 65.23 -1.72 10.07
CA ALA A 227 64.01 -2.47 9.85
C ALA A 227 64.20 -3.57 8.77
N ARG A 228 64.97 -3.29 7.71
CA ARG A 228 65.30 -4.29 6.68
C ARG A 228 66.04 -5.48 7.28
N ARG A 229 67.12 -5.23 8.02
CA ARG A 229 67.90 -6.29 8.70
C ARG A 229 67.03 -7.11 9.65
N ARG A 230 66.15 -6.46 10.42
CA ARG A 230 65.27 -7.16 11.35
C ARG A 230 64.26 -8.07 10.65
N ALA A 231 63.70 -7.63 9.53
CA ALA A 231 62.81 -8.46 8.72
C ALA A 231 63.52 -9.68 8.13
N ASP A 232 64.77 -9.52 7.67
CA ASP A 232 65.59 -10.64 7.16
C ASP A 232 65.91 -11.65 8.28
N GLU A 233 66.27 -11.19 9.49
CA GLU A 233 66.50 -12.06 10.65
C GLU A 233 65.27 -12.90 11.03
N LEU A 234 64.08 -12.30 10.90
CA LEU A 234 62.79 -12.96 11.17
C LEU A 234 62.28 -13.78 9.98
N GLY A 235 62.95 -13.72 8.83
CA GLY A 235 62.47 -14.30 7.58
C GLY A 235 61.10 -13.77 7.16
N PHE A 236 60.75 -12.53 7.51
CA PHE A 236 59.43 -11.94 7.29
C PHE A 236 59.43 -11.08 6.00
N PRO A 237 58.62 -11.42 4.98
CA PRO A 237 58.63 -10.70 3.70
C PRO A 237 58.18 -9.24 3.83
N ILE A 238 58.99 -8.32 3.31
CA ILE A 238 58.64 -6.90 3.15
C ILE A 238 58.62 -6.54 1.67
N ILE A 239 57.50 -6.02 1.20
CA ILE A 239 57.26 -5.70 -0.21
C ILE A 239 57.00 -4.21 -0.37
N SER A 240 57.77 -3.53 -1.22
CA SER A 240 57.39 -2.21 -1.72
C SER A 240 56.26 -2.35 -2.73
N LEU A 241 55.15 -1.67 -2.49
CA LEU A 241 53.99 -1.68 -3.38
C LEU A 241 54.04 -0.49 -4.34
N PRO A 242 53.58 -0.66 -5.59
CA PRO A 242 53.59 0.42 -6.59
C PRO A 242 52.70 1.60 -6.16
N GLY A 243 53.16 2.81 -6.46
CA GLY A 243 52.50 4.07 -6.10
C GLY A 243 51.01 4.20 -6.50
N PRO A 244 50.61 3.84 -7.74
CA PRO A 244 49.23 4.01 -8.21
C PRO A 244 48.25 2.90 -7.78
N LEU A 245 48.60 1.99 -6.87
CA LEU A 245 47.78 0.82 -6.51
C LEU A 245 46.61 1.17 -5.55
N PRO A 246 45.32 1.08 -5.93
CA PRO A 246 44.22 1.26 -4.98
C PRO A 246 44.05 0.00 -4.11
N TRP A 247 43.86 0.17 -2.79
CA TRP A 247 43.70 -0.97 -1.86
C TRP A 247 42.47 -1.82 -2.16
N SER A 248 41.38 -1.18 -2.63
CA SER A 248 40.16 -1.84 -3.07
C SER A 248 40.38 -2.90 -4.14
N ASP A 249 41.30 -2.62 -5.07
CA ASP A 249 41.52 -3.45 -6.24
C ASP A 249 42.38 -4.66 -5.89
N LEU A 250 43.33 -4.47 -4.98
CA LEU A 250 44.14 -5.55 -4.41
C LEU A 250 43.27 -6.49 -3.54
N LEU A 251 42.43 -5.92 -2.65
CA LEU A 251 41.48 -6.67 -1.84
C LEU A 251 40.51 -7.46 -2.73
N GLY A 252 39.89 -6.80 -3.70
CA GLY A 252 38.93 -7.42 -4.62
C GLY A 252 39.52 -8.59 -5.42
N ARG A 253 40.81 -8.54 -5.79
CA ARG A 253 41.48 -9.64 -6.52
C ARG A 253 41.80 -10.85 -5.66
N VAL A 254 42.26 -10.67 -4.41
CA VAL A 254 42.47 -11.79 -3.48
C VAL A 254 41.15 -12.47 -3.13
N PHE A 255 40.09 -11.71 -2.85
CA PHE A 255 38.76 -12.28 -2.61
C PHE A 255 38.15 -12.96 -3.86
N ALA A 256 38.49 -12.50 -5.07
CA ALA A 256 38.04 -13.13 -6.31
C ALA A 256 38.76 -14.47 -6.61
N HIS A 257 39.92 -14.72 -6.02
CA HIS A 257 40.69 -15.95 -6.25
C HIS A 257 40.09 -17.15 -5.48
N ASP A 258 39.52 -16.94 -4.29
CA ASP A 258 39.05 -18.01 -3.40
C ASP A 258 37.57 -18.41 -3.55
N GLY A 259 36.82 -17.86 -4.50
CA GLY A 259 35.42 -18.24 -4.63
C GLY A 259 34.74 -17.64 -5.85
N ARG A 260 34.87 -18.30 -7.00
CA ARG A 260 34.30 -17.84 -8.29
C ARG A 260 32.76 -17.66 -8.30
N GLN A 261 32.05 -18.13 -7.27
CA GLN A 261 30.60 -17.90 -7.08
C GLN A 261 30.34 -16.87 -5.96
N GLN A 262 30.84 -17.11 -4.73
CA GLN A 262 30.59 -16.24 -3.57
C GLN A 262 31.20 -14.83 -3.68
N GLY A 263 32.37 -14.66 -4.30
CA GLY A 263 32.98 -13.33 -4.48
C GLY A 263 32.26 -12.48 -5.53
N ARG A 264 31.71 -13.12 -6.57
CA ARG A 264 30.85 -12.45 -7.56
C ARG A 264 29.51 -12.05 -6.96
N GLU A 265 28.90 -12.96 -6.21
CA GLU A 265 27.62 -12.73 -5.54
C GLU A 265 27.74 -11.64 -4.45
N ALA A 266 28.82 -11.66 -3.66
CA ALA A 266 29.09 -10.61 -2.68
C ALA A 266 29.39 -9.25 -3.34
N ALA A 267 30.16 -9.23 -4.44
CA ALA A 267 30.39 -7.99 -5.20
C ALA A 267 29.09 -7.47 -5.82
N TYR A 268 28.22 -8.37 -6.29
CA TYR A 268 26.94 -8.04 -6.88
C TYR A 268 25.95 -7.49 -5.84
N LEU A 269 25.82 -8.15 -4.68
CA LEU A 269 25.07 -7.66 -3.53
C LEU A 269 25.58 -6.30 -3.07
N SER A 270 26.91 -6.11 -2.99
CA SER A 270 27.51 -4.83 -2.63
C SER A 270 27.13 -3.71 -3.61
N ALA A 271 27.07 -4.02 -4.92
CA ALA A 271 26.63 -3.09 -5.95
C ALA A 271 25.14 -2.72 -5.80
N ILE A 272 24.27 -3.70 -5.53
CA ILE A 272 22.84 -3.49 -5.25
C ILE A 272 22.69 -2.55 -4.03
N TYR A 273 23.30 -2.89 -2.89
CA TYR A 273 23.23 -2.06 -1.68
C TYR A 273 23.71 -0.63 -1.91
N ARG A 274 24.80 -0.45 -2.67
CA ARG A 274 25.33 0.89 -3.00
C ARG A 274 24.34 1.68 -3.84
N ALA A 275 23.74 1.07 -4.87
CA ALA A 275 22.80 1.75 -5.75
C ALA A 275 21.50 2.15 -5.02
N PHE A 276 20.93 1.28 -4.19
CA PHE A 276 19.77 1.61 -3.36
C PHE A 276 20.10 2.63 -2.26
N SER A 277 21.30 2.57 -1.66
CA SER A 277 21.73 3.55 -0.66
C SER A 277 21.88 4.97 -1.22
N GLN A 278 22.17 5.12 -2.51
CA GLN A 278 22.20 6.44 -3.17
C GLN A 278 20.79 7.07 -3.25
N HIS A 279 19.74 6.26 -3.24
CA HIS A 279 18.33 6.69 -3.32
C HIS A 279 17.64 6.69 -1.95
N ARG A 280 18.41 6.63 -0.85
CA ARG A 280 17.88 6.48 0.52
C ARG A 280 16.99 7.64 0.99
N THR A 281 17.11 8.81 0.36
CA THR A 281 16.27 9.99 0.62
C THR A 281 14.93 9.97 -0.13
N GLY A 282 14.69 8.95 -0.95
CA GLY A 282 13.53 8.81 -1.83
C GLY A 282 13.93 8.73 -3.29
N ILE A 283 13.01 8.21 -4.11
CA ILE A 283 13.12 8.14 -5.58
C ILE A 283 12.01 8.99 -6.21
N GLY A 284 12.26 9.57 -7.39
CA GLY A 284 11.39 10.61 -7.95
C GLY A 284 10.15 10.06 -8.67
N SER A 285 10.24 8.87 -9.25
CA SER A 285 9.15 8.26 -10.01
C SER A 285 9.17 6.72 -9.97
N LEU A 286 8.03 6.11 -10.33
CA LEU A 286 7.94 4.66 -10.52
C LEU A 286 8.91 4.17 -11.60
N ARG A 287 9.06 4.97 -12.68
CA ARG A 287 9.96 4.66 -13.80
C ARG A 287 11.43 4.61 -13.37
N GLU A 288 11.88 5.57 -12.57
CA GLU A 288 13.25 5.57 -12.02
C GLU A 288 13.52 4.34 -11.16
N LEU A 289 12.54 3.94 -10.34
CA LEU A 289 12.66 2.73 -9.54
C LEU A 289 12.70 1.47 -10.41
N PHE A 290 11.86 1.42 -11.44
CA PHE A 290 11.85 0.32 -12.40
C PHE A 290 13.18 0.20 -13.13
N ASP A 291 13.75 1.30 -13.63
CA ASP A 291 15.04 1.28 -14.32
C ASP A 291 16.18 0.83 -13.38
N LEU A 292 16.13 1.21 -12.09
CA LEU A 292 17.06 0.72 -11.05
C LEU A 292 16.96 -0.80 -10.87
N VAL A 293 15.74 -1.33 -10.69
CA VAL A 293 15.51 -2.76 -10.49
C VAL A 293 15.86 -3.57 -11.73
N ALA A 294 15.40 -3.14 -12.90
CA ALA A 294 15.67 -3.80 -14.18
C ALA A 294 17.17 -3.81 -14.55
N GLY A 295 17.97 -2.89 -13.98
CA GLY A 295 19.43 -2.89 -14.11
C GLY A 295 20.14 -4.01 -13.35
N PHE A 296 19.51 -4.57 -12.30
CA PHE A 296 20.06 -5.66 -11.48
C PHE A 296 19.30 -6.98 -11.64
N VAL A 297 18.10 -6.99 -12.20
CA VAL A 297 17.30 -8.22 -12.34
C VAL A 297 17.20 -8.59 -13.82
N ASN A 298 17.80 -9.71 -14.21
CA ASN A 298 17.80 -10.15 -15.62
C ASN A 298 16.59 -11.06 -16.00
N LEU A 299 15.57 -11.09 -15.15
CA LEU A 299 14.31 -11.80 -15.38
C LEU A 299 13.19 -10.83 -15.81
N PRO A 300 12.03 -11.32 -16.29
CA PRO A 300 10.87 -10.47 -16.52
C PRO A 300 10.42 -9.81 -15.21
N VAL A 301 10.29 -8.49 -15.21
CA VAL A 301 9.99 -7.67 -14.02
C VAL A 301 8.68 -6.95 -14.24
N VAL A 302 7.86 -6.89 -13.18
CA VAL A 302 6.67 -6.05 -13.09
C VAL A 302 6.79 -5.23 -11.82
N LEU A 303 6.82 -3.90 -11.95
CA LEU A 303 6.59 -2.99 -10.85
C LEU A 303 5.17 -2.45 -10.96
N ALA A 304 4.45 -2.50 -9.84
CA ALA A 304 3.16 -1.87 -9.73
C ALA A 304 3.15 -0.93 -8.53
N LEU A 305 2.68 0.28 -8.75
CA LEU A 305 2.36 1.22 -7.68
C LEU A 305 0.87 1.48 -7.74
N GLU A 306 0.14 0.93 -6.80
CA GLU A 306 -1.25 1.25 -6.62
C GLU A 306 -1.34 2.33 -5.57
N ASN A 307 -1.57 3.55 -6.01
CA ASN A 307 -1.82 4.63 -5.09
C ASN A 307 -3.16 5.27 -5.41
N GLU A 308 -3.40 6.32 -4.66
CA GLU A 308 -4.49 7.24 -4.84
C GLU A 308 -4.66 7.71 -6.32
N ALA A 309 -3.63 7.82 -7.17
CA ALA A 309 -3.75 8.20 -8.59
C ALA A 309 -4.20 7.05 -9.53
N GLY A 310 -4.36 5.83 -9.02
CA GLY A 310 -4.67 4.63 -9.77
C GLY A 310 -3.50 3.64 -9.79
N LEU A 311 -3.70 2.52 -10.49
CA LEU A 311 -2.64 1.53 -10.72
C LEU A 311 -1.68 2.07 -11.79
N GLN A 312 -0.43 2.28 -11.40
CA GLN A 312 0.67 2.58 -12.33
C GLN A 312 1.53 1.33 -12.47
N LEU A 313 1.95 1.04 -13.70
CA LEU A 313 2.69 -0.17 -14.03
C LEU A 313 3.91 0.16 -14.88
N GLU A 314 5.00 -0.52 -14.57
CA GLU A 314 6.20 -0.58 -15.40
C GLU A 314 6.59 -2.04 -15.51
N SER A 315 6.88 -2.53 -16.72
CA SER A 315 7.20 -3.94 -16.93
C SER A 315 8.25 -4.18 -18.01
N ARG A 316 8.98 -5.29 -17.88
CA ARG A 316 9.96 -5.80 -18.85
C ARG A 316 9.78 -7.30 -19.04
N GLY A 317 9.78 -7.77 -20.29
CA GLY A 317 9.73 -9.21 -20.59
C GLY A 317 8.36 -9.86 -20.41
N VAL A 318 7.31 -9.07 -20.21
CA VAL A 318 5.89 -9.46 -20.19
C VAL A 318 5.07 -8.46 -21.02
N THR A 319 3.91 -8.87 -21.50
CA THR A 319 2.99 -7.96 -22.21
C THR A 319 2.26 -7.03 -21.23
N GLU A 320 1.70 -5.92 -21.72
CA GLU A 320 0.93 -4.97 -20.90
C GLU A 320 -0.28 -5.65 -20.23
N ALA A 321 -1.03 -6.47 -20.98
CA ALA A 321 -2.16 -7.23 -20.45
C ALA A 321 -1.75 -8.27 -19.40
N GLU A 322 -0.61 -8.95 -19.56
CA GLU A 322 -0.07 -9.87 -18.56
C GLU A 322 0.38 -9.12 -17.30
N ALA A 323 1.04 -7.98 -17.46
CA ALA A 323 1.50 -7.15 -16.34
C ALA A 323 0.33 -6.62 -15.51
N GLU A 324 -0.72 -6.13 -16.17
CA GLU A 324 -1.98 -5.72 -15.51
C GLU A 324 -2.60 -6.89 -14.75
N MET A 325 -2.77 -8.04 -15.40
CA MET A 325 -3.34 -9.24 -14.79
C MET A 325 -2.54 -9.70 -13.56
N LEU A 326 -1.21 -9.76 -13.66
CA LEU A 326 -0.33 -10.17 -12.56
C LEU A 326 -0.39 -9.17 -11.41
N ALA A 327 -0.32 -7.87 -11.70
CA ALA A 327 -0.41 -6.83 -10.68
C ALA A 327 -1.74 -6.91 -9.92
N GLU A 328 -2.87 -7.02 -10.62
CA GLU A 328 -4.18 -7.15 -9.98
C GLU A 328 -4.26 -8.39 -9.08
N MET A 329 -3.85 -9.57 -9.56
CA MET A 329 -3.90 -10.79 -8.76
C MET A 329 -2.94 -10.78 -7.57
N LEU A 330 -1.75 -10.19 -7.70
CA LEU A 330 -0.76 -10.10 -6.63
C LEU A 330 -1.17 -9.06 -5.57
N ILE A 331 -1.81 -7.98 -5.97
CA ILE A 331 -2.43 -7.01 -5.07
C ILE A 331 -3.57 -7.68 -4.28
N ASP A 332 -4.47 -8.38 -4.98
CA ASP A 332 -5.62 -9.06 -4.39
C ASP A 332 -5.18 -10.16 -3.38
N GLY A 333 -4.13 -10.93 -3.70
CA GLY A 333 -3.58 -11.96 -2.82
C GLY A 333 -2.78 -11.44 -1.62
N ALA A 334 -2.59 -10.12 -1.46
CA ALA A 334 -1.98 -9.50 -0.27
C ALA A 334 -3.02 -9.16 0.80
N ALA A 335 -4.26 -8.89 0.39
CA ALA A 335 -5.35 -8.50 1.29
C ALA A 335 -5.84 -9.66 2.18
N THR A 336 -5.47 -10.91 1.85
CA THR A 336 -5.83 -12.12 2.61
C THR A 336 -4.92 -12.42 3.82
N GLY A 337 -4.19 -11.44 4.36
CA GLY A 337 -3.52 -11.56 5.67
C GLY A 337 -2.00 -11.75 5.66
N ALA A 338 -1.29 -11.26 4.64
CA ALA A 338 0.17 -11.17 4.71
C ALA A 338 0.57 -9.91 5.50
N GLN A 339 1.33 -10.06 6.57
CA GLN A 339 2.07 -8.93 7.14
C GLN A 339 3.01 -8.37 6.05
N PRO A 340 3.40 -7.07 6.11
CA PRO A 340 4.48 -6.55 5.30
C PRO A 340 5.77 -7.30 5.66
N ASP A 341 5.96 -8.48 5.08
CA ASP A 341 7.19 -9.23 5.22
C ASP A 341 8.22 -8.53 4.34
N ASP A 342 9.29 -8.06 4.97
CA ASP A 342 10.48 -7.58 4.27
C ASP A 342 11.07 -8.68 3.34
N MET A 343 10.59 -9.92 3.40
CA MET A 343 11.09 -11.02 2.59
C MET A 343 10.23 -11.22 1.32
N PRO A 344 10.83 -11.30 0.12
CA PRO A 344 10.09 -11.65 -1.08
C PRO A 344 9.47 -13.05 -0.99
N LEU A 345 8.21 -13.16 -1.38
CA LEU A 345 7.44 -14.40 -1.38
C LEU A 345 7.44 -15.03 -2.77
N ARG A 346 7.51 -16.35 -2.85
CA ARG A 346 7.27 -17.10 -4.08
C ARG A 346 5.82 -17.57 -4.13
N VAL A 347 5.08 -17.16 -5.14
CA VAL A 347 3.66 -17.47 -5.35
C VAL A 347 3.42 -17.96 -6.77
N THR A 348 2.32 -18.67 -6.98
CA THR A 348 1.87 -19.07 -8.33
C THR A 348 0.60 -18.32 -8.67
N VAL A 349 0.63 -17.57 -9.77
CA VAL A 349 -0.43 -16.63 -10.18
C VAL A 349 -0.71 -16.81 -11.66
N GLY A 350 -1.94 -17.17 -12.01
CA GLY A 350 -2.32 -17.43 -13.42
C GLY A 350 -1.53 -18.56 -14.09
N GLY A 351 -0.98 -19.50 -13.31
CA GLY A 351 -0.13 -20.59 -13.80
C GLY A 351 1.36 -20.23 -13.92
N GLU A 352 1.73 -18.96 -13.72
CA GLU A 352 3.11 -18.49 -13.70
C GLU A 352 3.67 -18.52 -12.27
N LYS A 353 4.95 -18.90 -12.12
CA LYS A 353 5.66 -18.75 -10.84
C LYS A 353 6.22 -17.34 -10.73
N VAL A 354 6.02 -16.70 -9.59
CA VAL A 354 6.40 -15.31 -9.38
C VAL A 354 7.06 -15.13 -8.02
N ALA A 355 8.22 -14.49 -8.00
CA ALA A 355 8.82 -13.95 -6.77
C ALA A 355 8.37 -12.50 -6.61
N VAL A 356 7.75 -12.14 -5.49
CA VAL A 356 7.14 -10.83 -5.27
C VAL A 356 7.53 -10.25 -3.91
N ALA A 357 7.92 -8.98 -3.88
CA ALA A 357 8.03 -8.19 -2.66
C ALA A 357 7.03 -7.04 -2.72
N ARG A 358 6.42 -6.71 -1.57
CA ARG A 358 5.29 -5.79 -1.49
C ARG A 358 5.54 -4.76 -0.41
N SER A 359 5.17 -3.50 -0.66
CA SER A 359 4.94 -2.55 0.42
C SER A 359 3.61 -2.86 1.09
N GLY A 360 3.46 -2.49 2.36
CA GLY A 360 2.19 -2.71 3.08
C GLY A 360 1.02 -2.11 2.29
N MET A 361 0.04 -2.93 1.95
CA MET A 361 -1.18 -2.49 1.27
C MET A 361 -2.09 -1.83 2.31
N GLY A 362 -2.02 -0.50 2.39
CA GLY A 362 -2.78 0.28 3.37
C GLY A 362 -3.90 1.10 2.72
N VAL A 363 -4.60 1.87 3.56
CA VAL A 363 -5.67 2.80 3.14
C VAL A 363 -5.21 3.82 2.08
N ASN A 364 -3.89 4.02 1.94
CA ASN A 364 -3.27 4.99 1.04
C ASN A 364 -2.78 4.37 -0.29
N GLY A 365 -3.06 3.08 -0.49
CA GLY A 365 -2.44 2.27 -1.54
C GLY A 365 -1.21 1.52 -1.05
N GLY A 366 -0.53 0.87 -1.98
CA GLY A 366 0.68 0.11 -1.79
C GLY A 366 1.36 -0.14 -3.13
N GLY A 367 2.50 -0.80 -3.10
CA GLY A 367 3.24 -1.15 -4.30
C GLY A 367 3.79 -2.55 -4.20
N LEU A 368 4.11 -3.12 -5.35
CA LEU A 368 4.83 -4.37 -5.42
C LEU A 368 5.87 -4.32 -6.51
N VAL A 369 6.87 -5.16 -6.32
CA VAL A 369 7.83 -5.55 -7.35
C VAL A 369 7.76 -7.06 -7.47
N ALA A 370 7.56 -7.53 -8.68
CA ALA A 370 7.40 -8.94 -9.01
C ALA A 370 8.35 -9.34 -10.14
N VAL A 371 8.84 -10.56 -10.05
CA VAL A 371 9.70 -11.20 -11.05
C VAL A 371 9.07 -12.51 -11.45
N VAL A 372 8.88 -12.71 -12.75
CA VAL A 372 8.27 -13.93 -13.29
C VAL A 372 9.35 -15.00 -13.50
N GLU A 373 9.25 -16.09 -12.76
CA GLU A 373 10.16 -17.24 -12.78
C GLU A 373 9.66 -18.28 -13.80
N ARG A 374 10.11 -18.16 -15.06
CA ARG A 374 9.82 -19.14 -16.12
C ARG A 374 10.88 -20.25 -16.14
N GLU A 375 11.81 -20.17 -17.08
CA GLU A 375 12.92 -21.13 -17.23
C GLU A 375 14.01 -20.94 -16.17
N GLN A 376 14.09 -19.76 -15.57
CA GLN A 376 15.07 -19.37 -14.57
C GLN A 376 14.36 -18.86 -13.32
N SER A 377 14.84 -19.26 -12.14
CA SER A 377 14.37 -18.77 -10.84
C SER A 377 15.20 -17.58 -10.38
N ALA A 378 14.59 -16.69 -9.58
CA ALA A 378 15.27 -15.54 -9.00
C ALA A 378 16.38 -16.00 -8.04
N SER A 379 17.58 -15.43 -8.21
CA SER A 379 18.74 -15.67 -7.35
C SER A 379 18.64 -14.91 -6.02
N GLU A 380 19.48 -15.22 -5.02
CA GLU A 380 19.50 -14.47 -3.74
C GLU A 380 19.69 -12.96 -3.93
N PRO A 381 20.60 -12.49 -4.82
CA PRO A 381 20.70 -11.06 -5.12
C PRO A 381 19.46 -10.46 -5.78
N ASP A 382 18.75 -11.19 -6.63
CA ASP A 382 17.49 -10.71 -7.23
C ASP A 382 16.43 -10.51 -6.14
N LEU A 383 16.29 -11.47 -5.23
CA LEU A 383 15.38 -11.38 -4.10
C LEU A 383 15.75 -10.21 -3.18
N GLU A 384 17.03 -9.99 -2.93
CA GLU A 384 17.49 -8.86 -2.13
C GLU A 384 17.20 -7.50 -2.81
N CYS A 385 17.34 -7.42 -4.14
CA CYS A 385 16.94 -6.25 -4.92
C CYS A 385 15.44 -5.95 -4.78
N LEU A 386 14.61 -6.99 -4.85
CA LEU A 386 13.16 -6.89 -4.65
C LEU A 386 12.82 -6.38 -3.25
N ARG A 387 13.46 -6.93 -2.23
CA ARG A 387 13.30 -6.50 -0.84
C ARG A 387 13.63 -5.03 -0.65
N LEU A 388 14.79 -4.57 -1.13
CA LEU A 388 15.20 -3.17 -0.99
C LEU A 388 14.27 -2.19 -1.72
N SER A 389 13.62 -2.66 -2.80
CA SER A 389 12.64 -1.88 -3.55
C SER A 389 11.38 -1.58 -2.76
N VAL A 390 11.00 -2.41 -1.78
CA VAL A 390 9.83 -2.19 -0.92
C VAL A 390 9.91 -0.85 -0.20
N HIS A 391 11.08 -0.48 0.32
CA HIS A 391 11.25 0.79 1.02
C HIS A 391 11.07 1.99 0.09
N LEU A 392 11.65 1.94 -1.11
CA LEU A 392 11.51 3.01 -2.10
C LEU A 392 10.07 3.09 -2.65
N LEU A 393 9.41 1.96 -2.86
CA LEU A 393 7.98 1.89 -3.18
C LEU A 393 7.15 2.59 -2.10
N GLN A 394 7.42 2.32 -0.82
CA GLN A 394 6.72 2.98 0.27
C GLN A 394 6.93 4.50 0.26
N THR A 395 8.15 4.98 -0.02
CA THR A 395 8.40 6.42 -0.16
C THR A 395 7.63 7.04 -1.33
N LEU A 396 7.44 6.32 -2.44
CA LEU A 396 6.62 6.77 -3.58
C LEU A 396 5.13 6.81 -3.25
N VAL A 397 4.63 5.84 -2.47
CA VAL A 397 3.25 5.85 -1.94
C VAL A 397 3.05 7.06 -1.04
N ASP A 398 3.99 7.32 -0.12
CA ASP A 398 3.89 8.40 0.86
C ASP A 398 4.09 9.81 0.25
N ALA A 399 5.00 9.96 -0.72
CA ALA A 399 5.25 11.22 -1.42
C ALA A 399 4.05 11.63 -2.30
N ASN A 400 3.33 10.66 -2.86
CA ASN A 400 2.11 10.88 -3.64
C ASN A 400 0.84 10.95 -2.78
N ALA A 401 0.94 11.01 -1.45
CA ALA A 401 -0.20 11.22 -0.54
C ALA A 401 -0.65 12.69 -0.41
N GLY A 402 -0.02 13.63 -1.15
CA GLY A 402 -0.44 15.03 -1.29
C GLY A 402 -1.91 15.27 -1.73
N PRO A 403 -2.59 14.36 -2.46
CA PRO A 403 -4.01 14.47 -2.81
C PRO A 403 -4.99 14.15 -1.66
N ARG A 404 -4.52 13.74 -0.47
CA ARG A 404 -5.36 13.45 0.71
C ARG A 404 -6.35 14.58 1.05
N ALA A 405 -6.00 15.83 0.75
CA ALA A 405 -6.88 16.97 0.92
C ALA A 405 -8.14 16.89 0.03
N ASN A 406 -8.04 16.36 -1.19
CA ASN A 406 -9.14 16.36 -2.16
C ASN A 406 -10.16 15.25 -1.90
N LEU A 407 -9.78 14.03 -1.48
CA LEU A 407 -10.77 12.97 -1.20
C LEU A 407 -11.55 13.20 0.10
N ALA A 408 -10.86 13.54 1.20
CA ALA A 408 -11.55 13.90 2.45
C ALA A 408 -12.40 15.16 2.24
N SER A 409 -11.92 16.12 1.44
CA SER A 409 -12.73 17.27 1.01
C SER A 409 -13.88 16.88 0.09
N ASN A 410 -13.76 15.87 -0.78
CA ASN A 410 -14.83 15.40 -1.67
C ASN A 410 -15.90 14.64 -0.90
N ALA A 411 -15.52 13.75 0.02
CA ALA A 411 -16.44 13.04 0.91
C ALA A 411 -17.16 14.02 1.83
N LYS A 412 -16.44 15.00 2.39
CA LYS A 412 -17.03 16.09 3.19
C LYS A 412 -17.95 16.96 2.35
N LEU A 413 -17.52 17.42 1.17
CA LEU A 413 -18.33 18.24 0.26
C LEU A 413 -19.61 17.51 -0.13
N LEU A 414 -19.51 16.26 -0.59
CA LEU A 414 -20.69 15.46 -0.89
C LEU A 414 -21.54 15.28 0.36
N GLY A 415 -20.92 15.10 1.52
CA GLY A 415 -21.62 15.00 2.78
C GLY A 415 -22.45 16.23 3.13
N ASP A 416 -21.87 17.42 3.00
CA ASP A 416 -22.55 18.71 3.19
C ASP A 416 -23.68 18.89 2.13
N LEU A 417 -23.46 18.45 0.88
CA LEU A 417 -24.46 18.56 -0.19
C LEU A 417 -25.65 17.60 -0.01
N LEU A 418 -25.42 16.46 0.65
CA LEU A 418 -26.46 15.50 1.01
C LEU A 418 -27.26 15.91 2.25
N ASP A 419 -26.78 16.88 3.04
CA ASP A 419 -27.51 17.38 4.20
C ASP A 419 -28.81 18.08 3.77
N PRO A 420 -29.99 17.62 4.21
CA PRO A 420 -31.26 18.25 3.88
C PRO A 420 -31.44 19.62 4.54
N LEU A 421 -30.69 19.94 5.62
CA LEU A 421 -30.78 21.22 6.34
C LEU A 421 -30.07 22.37 5.61
N LEU A 422 -29.15 22.07 4.69
CA LEU A 422 -28.46 23.06 3.89
C LEU A 422 -29.35 23.58 2.75
N SER A 423 -29.51 24.91 2.66
CA SER A 423 -30.29 25.54 1.58
C SER A 423 -29.63 25.38 0.21
N ARG A 424 -30.41 25.51 -0.87
CA ARG A 424 -29.89 25.40 -2.24
C ARG A 424 -28.82 26.47 -2.53
N GLU A 425 -28.98 27.67 -2.00
CA GLU A 425 -28.03 28.78 -2.13
C GLU A 425 -26.70 28.45 -1.41
N ALA A 426 -26.76 27.93 -0.19
CA ALA A 426 -25.57 27.52 0.56
C ALA A 426 -24.82 26.39 -0.18
N LYS A 427 -25.55 25.40 -0.72
CA LYS A 427 -24.99 24.33 -1.55
C LYS A 427 -24.31 24.89 -2.81
N ASN A 428 -24.94 25.84 -3.50
CA ASN A 428 -24.36 26.49 -4.67
C ASN A 428 -23.04 27.23 -4.34
N VAL A 429 -22.95 27.88 -3.17
CA VAL A 429 -21.71 28.52 -2.70
C VAL A 429 -20.60 27.49 -2.45
N LEU A 430 -20.93 26.35 -1.84
CA LEU A 430 -19.96 25.27 -1.62
C LEU A 430 -19.46 24.69 -2.96
N ILE A 431 -20.37 24.45 -3.90
CA ILE A 431 -20.05 23.95 -5.25
C ILE A 431 -19.13 24.93 -5.97
N GLY A 432 -19.48 26.22 -6.01
CA GLY A 432 -18.70 27.24 -6.73
C GLY A 432 -17.29 27.46 -6.19
N LYS A 433 -17.02 27.07 -4.93
CA LYS A 433 -15.67 27.10 -4.34
C LYS A 433 -14.84 25.86 -4.64
N ALA A 434 -15.49 24.72 -4.89
CA ALA A 434 -14.84 23.41 -4.90
C ALA A 434 -14.82 22.73 -6.27
N LEU A 435 -15.77 23.04 -7.16
CA LEU A 435 -15.96 22.36 -8.44
C LEU A 435 -16.13 23.36 -9.60
N PRO A 436 -15.66 23.02 -10.81
CA PRO A 436 -15.94 23.80 -12.01
C PRO A 436 -17.45 23.87 -12.28
N GLN A 437 -17.96 25.06 -12.60
CA GLN A 437 -19.40 25.30 -12.82
C GLN A 437 -19.90 24.64 -14.12
N GLY A 438 -21.20 24.29 -14.15
CA GLY A 438 -21.93 23.99 -15.39
C GLY A 438 -22.18 22.51 -15.72
N ASN A 439 -21.69 21.56 -14.92
CA ASN A 439 -21.94 20.14 -15.17
C ASN A 439 -23.19 19.64 -14.43
N ALA A 440 -24.02 18.84 -15.12
CA ALA A 440 -25.03 18.00 -14.48
C ALA A 440 -24.35 16.76 -13.88
N TRP A 441 -25.02 16.08 -12.95
CA TRP A 441 -24.46 14.98 -12.18
C TRP A 441 -25.47 13.84 -12.05
N HIS A 442 -24.99 12.62 -12.22
CA HIS A 442 -25.72 11.42 -11.80
C HIS A 442 -25.34 11.09 -10.35
N THR A 443 -26.31 10.65 -9.55
CA THR A 443 -26.04 10.10 -8.22
C THR A 443 -26.35 8.62 -8.23
N VAL A 444 -25.40 7.81 -7.77
CA VAL A 444 -25.54 6.39 -7.57
C VAL A 444 -25.46 6.09 -6.08
N VAL A 445 -26.45 5.37 -5.56
CA VAL A 445 -26.44 4.81 -4.22
C VAL A 445 -26.20 3.31 -4.34
N ALA A 446 -25.16 2.83 -3.67
CA ALA A 446 -24.83 1.43 -3.57
C ALA A 446 -24.99 0.98 -2.14
N ARG A 447 -25.84 -0.03 -1.89
CA ARG A 447 -26.01 -0.63 -0.58
C ARG A 447 -25.61 -2.09 -0.60
N ILE A 448 -24.82 -2.49 0.38
CA ILE A 448 -24.48 -3.89 0.65
C ILE A 448 -25.53 -4.44 1.61
N PHE A 449 -26.27 -5.44 1.16
CA PHE A 449 -27.29 -6.13 1.96
C PHE A 449 -26.74 -7.37 2.65
N ASP A 450 -25.77 -8.02 2.02
CA ASP A 450 -25.01 -9.13 2.59
C ASP A 450 -23.58 -9.01 2.07
N ALA A 451 -22.61 -8.88 2.99
CA ALA A 451 -21.22 -8.80 2.61
C ALA A 451 -20.66 -10.17 2.20
N GLY A 452 -21.22 -11.28 2.70
CA GLY A 452 -20.66 -12.61 2.46
C GLY A 452 -19.15 -12.66 2.77
N THR A 453 -18.34 -13.09 1.80
CA THR A 453 -16.87 -13.09 1.89
C THR A 453 -16.22 -11.87 1.20
N LEU A 454 -16.93 -10.75 1.09
CA LEU A 454 -16.43 -9.54 0.44
C LEU A 454 -15.21 -8.96 1.18
N ASP A 455 -14.19 -8.60 0.41
CA ASP A 455 -13.13 -7.70 0.86
C ASP A 455 -13.60 -6.25 0.72
N GLY A 456 -14.08 -5.67 1.83
CA GLY A 456 -14.54 -4.29 1.88
C GLY A 456 -13.44 -3.26 1.59
N ALA A 457 -12.19 -3.55 1.96
CA ALA A 457 -11.07 -2.65 1.70
C ALA A 457 -10.78 -2.57 0.20
N LEU A 458 -10.81 -3.71 -0.50
CA LEU A 458 -10.66 -3.76 -1.95
C LEU A 458 -11.79 -3.03 -2.68
N LEU A 459 -13.05 -3.23 -2.27
CA LEU A 459 -14.19 -2.52 -2.87
C LEU A 459 -14.04 -1.00 -2.69
N ALA A 460 -13.75 -0.53 -1.47
CA ALA A 460 -13.55 0.88 -1.18
C ALA A 460 -12.40 1.48 -2.01
N LEU A 461 -11.29 0.73 -2.19
CA LEU A 461 -10.17 1.13 -3.03
C LEU A 461 -10.59 1.32 -4.49
N ARG A 462 -11.30 0.35 -5.08
CA ARG A 462 -11.75 0.43 -6.49
C ARG A 462 -12.74 1.58 -6.70
N LEU A 463 -13.63 1.85 -5.74
CA LEU A 463 -14.53 3.01 -5.78
C LEU A 463 -13.78 4.35 -5.69
N ARG A 464 -12.74 4.45 -4.87
CA ARG A 464 -11.88 5.65 -4.79
C ARG A 464 -11.11 5.89 -6.10
N GLN A 465 -10.63 4.83 -6.75
CA GLN A 465 -10.01 4.93 -8.07
C GLN A 465 -10.98 5.43 -9.13
N PHE A 466 -12.19 4.87 -9.17
CA PHE A 466 -13.27 5.32 -10.04
C PHE A 466 -13.60 6.80 -9.82
N SER A 467 -13.76 7.20 -8.55
CA SER A 467 -14.04 8.58 -8.16
C SER A 467 -13.03 9.57 -8.74
N ARG A 468 -11.75 9.21 -8.76
CA ARG A 468 -10.71 10.11 -9.27
C ARG A 468 -10.62 10.14 -10.77
N ARG A 469 -10.65 8.97 -11.42
CA ARG A 469 -10.61 8.84 -12.89
C ARG A 469 -11.70 9.68 -13.55
N HIS A 470 -12.89 9.64 -12.97
CA HIS A 470 -14.07 10.32 -13.50
C HIS A 470 -14.41 11.63 -12.80
N LYS A 471 -13.53 12.12 -11.90
CA LYS A 471 -13.78 13.32 -11.06
C LYS A 471 -15.14 13.27 -10.35
N ALA A 472 -15.61 12.07 -10.03
CA ALA A 472 -16.82 11.82 -9.26
C ALA A 472 -16.56 12.06 -7.77
N LEU A 473 -17.59 12.49 -7.05
CA LEU A 473 -17.54 12.56 -5.59
C LEU A 473 -17.95 11.21 -5.02
N LEU A 474 -17.30 10.78 -3.95
CA LEU A 474 -17.56 9.53 -3.26
C LEU A 474 -17.72 9.81 -1.76
N ARG A 475 -18.79 9.28 -1.19
CA ARG A 475 -19.00 9.21 0.26
C ARG A 475 -19.29 7.77 0.64
N GLU A 476 -18.54 7.27 1.60
CA GLU A 476 -18.70 5.97 2.24
C GLU A 476 -19.33 6.20 3.62
N GLU A 477 -20.31 5.39 4.02
CA GLU A 477 -20.79 5.40 5.41
C GLU A 477 -19.81 4.65 6.32
N ASP A 478 -19.79 5.02 7.61
CA ASP A 478 -18.74 4.59 8.55
C ASP A 478 -18.69 3.07 8.77
N ASP A 479 -19.80 2.37 8.54
CA ASP A 479 -19.91 0.91 8.65
C ASP A 479 -19.62 0.17 7.33
N GLY A 480 -19.33 0.90 6.24
CA GLY A 480 -19.07 0.34 4.91
C GLY A 480 -20.31 -0.26 4.23
N SER A 481 -21.51 -0.09 4.78
CA SER A 481 -22.74 -0.70 4.26
C SER A 481 -23.33 0.06 3.06
N GLU A 482 -23.02 1.35 2.92
CA GLU A 482 -23.54 2.21 1.87
C GLU A 482 -22.47 3.13 1.28
N TYR A 483 -22.51 3.30 -0.03
CA TYR A 483 -21.68 4.23 -0.79
C TYR A 483 -22.57 5.13 -1.64
N VAL A 484 -22.28 6.42 -1.63
CA VAL A 484 -22.92 7.42 -2.49
C VAL A 484 -21.86 7.98 -3.44
N VAL A 485 -22.12 7.85 -4.75
CA VAL A 485 -21.21 8.28 -5.82
C VAL A 485 -21.92 9.31 -6.68
N ALA A 486 -21.41 10.55 -6.72
CA ALA A 486 -21.90 11.57 -7.63
C ALA A 486 -20.96 11.68 -8.84
N VAL A 487 -21.43 11.26 -10.01
CA VAL A 487 -20.67 11.20 -11.27
C VAL A 487 -21.00 12.41 -12.14
N PRO A 488 -20.01 13.19 -12.61
CA PRO A 488 -20.28 14.30 -13.50
C PRO A 488 -20.76 13.78 -14.88
N ALA A 489 -21.83 14.37 -15.38
CA ALA A 489 -22.35 14.16 -16.73
C ALA A 489 -21.79 15.25 -17.66
N PRO A 490 -20.93 14.91 -18.64
CA PRO A 490 -20.43 15.88 -19.60
C PRO A 490 -21.59 16.34 -20.49
N GLY A 491 -21.88 17.65 -20.50
CA GLY A 491 -23.04 18.22 -21.20
C GLY A 491 -23.08 18.04 -22.73
N LEU A 492 -22.12 17.35 -23.36
CA LEU A 492 -21.98 17.24 -24.81
C LEU A 492 -21.92 15.79 -25.37
N ALA A 493 -21.95 14.74 -24.53
CA ALA A 493 -21.91 13.35 -25.04
C ALA A 493 -22.61 12.32 -24.11
N PRO A 494 -23.90 11.96 -24.36
CA PRO A 494 -24.65 10.98 -23.57
C PRO A 494 -24.00 9.58 -23.49
N LEU A 495 -23.35 9.15 -24.59
CA LEU A 495 -22.63 7.89 -24.68
C LEU A 495 -21.46 7.80 -23.70
N SER A 496 -20.92 8.94 -23.23
CA SER A 496 -19.86 8.96 -22.23
C SER A 496 -20.38 8.69 -20.82
N SER A 497 -21.53 9.28 -20.42
CA SER A 497 -22.10 9.08 -19.08
C SER A 497 -22.53 7.63 -18.84
N GLU A 498 -23.16 6.98 -19.83
CA GLU A 498 -23.55 5.58 -19.70
C GLU A 498 -22.36 4.62 -19.59
N ALA A 499 -21.27 4.90 -20.32
CA ALA A 499 -20.04 4.10 -20.22
C ALA A 499 -19.44 4.19 -18.81
N VAL A 500 -19.43 5.39 -18.22
CA VAL A 500 -18.93 5.63 -16.86
C VAL A 500 -19.82 4.93 -15.82
N LEU A 501 -21.15 5.02 -15.93
CA LEU A 501 -22.08 4.31 -15.03
C LEU A 501 -21.96 2.79 -15.17
N ARG A 502 -21.71 2.29 -16.39
CA ARG A 502 -21.45 0.87 -16.64
C ARG A 502 -20.15 0.41 -15.99
N GLU A 503 -19.08 1.20 -16.07
CA GLU A 503 -17.82 0.92 -15.36
C GLU A 503 -18.04 0.86 -13.84
N LEU A 504 -18.82 1.78 -13.27
CA LEU A 504 -19.17 1.75 -11.85
C LEU A 504 -19.89 0.46 -11.46
N HIS A 505 -20.88 0.03 -12.26
CA HIS A 505 -21.58 -1.23 -12.05
C HIS A 505 -20.60 -2.42 -12.09
N GLN A 506 -19.72 -2.46 -13.10
CA GLN A 506 -18.75 -3.54 -13.26
C GLN A 506 -17.82 -3.71 -12.07
N ILE A 507 -17.53 -2.65 -11.29
CA ILE A 507 -16.76 -2.76 -10.05
C ILE A 507 -17.45 -3.74 -9.09
N PHE A 508 -18.77 -3.61 -8.91
CA PHE A 508 -19.55 -4.50 -8.04
C PHE A 508 -19.74 -5.90 -8.64
N GLU A 509 -19.95 -6.02 -9.95
CA GLU A 509 -20.04 -7.34 -10.62
C GLU A 509 -18.75 -8.15 -10.48
N ARG A 510 -17.58 -7.50 -10.59
CA ARG A 510 -16.29 -8.16 -10.38
C ARG A 510 -16.13 -8.65 -8.93
N GLN A 511 -16.63 -7.91 -7.94
CA GLN A 511 -16.63 -8.37 -6.56
C GLN A 511 -17.59 -9.55 -6.35
N LEU A 512 -18.75 -9.54 -7.01
CA LEU A 512 -19.70 -10.66 -6.97
C LEU A 512 -19.11 -11.96 -7.49
N ALA A 513 -18.28 -11.91 -8.54
CA ALA A 513 -17.60 -13.09 -9.06
C ALA A 513 -16.58 -13.68 -8.07
N ARG A 514 -16.15 -12.91 -7.08
CA ARG A 514 -15.07 -13.25 -6.13
C ARG A 514 -15.59 -13.58 -4.73
N ALA A 515 -16.70 -12.96 -4.32
CA ALA A 515 -17.24 -13.07 -2.97
C ALA A 515 -18.49 -13.96 -2.90
N GLN A 516 -18.42 -15.06 -2.16
CA GLN A 516 -19.56 -15.94 -1.94
C GLN A 516 -20.57 -15.25 -1.01
N GLY A 517 -21.85 -15.30 -1.37
CA GLY A 517 -22.94 -14.71 -0.59
C GLY A 517 -23.06 -13.19 -0.72
N PHE A 518 -22.17 -12.51 -1.46
CA PHE A 518 -22.24 -11.05 -1.63
C PHE A 518 -23.54 -10.63 -2.34
N ARG A 519 -24.29 -9.74 -1.70
CA ARG A 519 -25.53 -9.17 -2.22
C ARG A 519 -25.51 -7.66 -2.08
N TYR A 520 -25.68 -6.97 -3.19
CA TYR A 520 -25.75 -5.51 -3.22
C TYR A 520 -26.96 -5.03 -4.03
N GLY A 521 -27.34 -3.78 -3.84
CA GLY A 521 -28.27 -3.08 -4.72
C GLY A 521 -27.64 -1.77 -5.18
N LEU A 522 -27.82 -1.42 -6.46
CA LEU A 522 -27.43 -0.11 -6.99
C LEU A 522 -28.68 0.63 -7.46
N GLY A 523 -28.78 1.90 -7.09
CA GLY A 523 -29.80 2.82 -7.59
C GLY A 523 -29.15 4.04 -8.21
N GLN A 524 -29.68 4.52 -9.33
CA GLN A 524 -29.13 5.68 -10.03
C GLN A 524 -30.23 6.73 -10.26
N SER A 525 -29.92 8.01 -10.02
CA SER A 525 -30.75 9.14 -10.43
C SER A 525 -29.91 10.22 -11.13
N GLY A 526 -30.58 11.18 -11.78
CA GLY A 526 -29.99 12.24 -12.59
C GLY A 526 -29.85 11.87 -14.08
N PRO A 527 -29.36 12.80 -14.91
CA PRO A 527 -28.46 13.88 -14.51
C PRO A 527 -29.18 15.16 -14.04
N ALA A 528 -28.76 15.75 -12.91
CA ALA A 528 -29.26 17.05 -12.44
C ALA A 528 -28.18 17.89 -11.74
N ALA A 529 -28.52 19.09 -11.26
CA ALA A 529 -27.56 19.94 -10.56
C ALA A 529 -27.13 19.33 -9.22
N LEU A 530 -25.84 19.44 -8.88
CA LEU A 530 -25.32 18.89 -7.62
C LEU A 530 -25.92 19.57 -6.36
N SER A 531 -26.53 20.75 -6.50
CA SER A 531 -27.32 21.38 -5.43
C SER A 531 -28.52 20.53 -4.99
N GLU A 532 -28.96 19.61 -5.85
CA GLU A 532 -30.09 18.69 -5.64
C GLU A 532 -29.61 17.30 -5.18
N ALA A 533 -28.34 17.15 -4.77
CA ALA A 533 -27.75 15.87 -4.38
C ALA A 533 -28.58 15.09 -3.35
N ALA A 534 -29.23 15.77 -2.40
CA ALA A 534 -30.13 15.13 -1.43
C ALA A 534 -31.37 14.49 -2.09
N SER A 535 -32.00 15.17 -3.05
CA SER A 535 -33.13 14.61 -3.84
C SER A 535 -32.65 13.45 -4.70
N LEU A 536 -31.53 13.63 -5.40
CA LEU A 536 -30.95 12.59 -6.24
C LEU A 536 -30.57 11.33 -5.45
N ARG A 537 -30.02 11.48 -4.24
CA ARG A 537 -29.77 10.36 -3.32
C ARG A 537 -31.08 9.67 -2.96
N HIS A 538 -32.11 10.43 -2.55
CA HIS A 538 -33.40 9.86 -2.21
C HIS A 538 -34.02 9.06 -3.37
N GLU A 539 -34.05 9.64 -4.57
CA GLU A 539 -34.54 9.02 -5.80
C GLU A 539 -33.78 7.73 -6.15
N ALA A 540 -32.45 7.77 -6.05
CA ALA A 540 -31.57 6.63 -6.28
C ALA A 540 -31.80 5.52 -5.23
N THR A 541 -31.84 5.86 -3.94
CA THR A 541 -32.14 4.90 -2.86
C THR A 541 -33.49 4.22 -3.10
N GLN A 542 -34.50 4.97 -3.50
CA GLN A 542 -35.82 4.40 -3.77
C GLN A 542 -35.83 3.52 -5.02
N ALA A 543 -35.12 3.90 -6.08
CA ALA A 543 -34.96 3.08 -7.28
C ALA A 543 -34.27 1.75 -6.96
N MET A 544 -33.21 1.79 -6.14
CA MET A 544 -32.49 0.62 -5.63
C MET A 544 -33.42 -0.30 -4.84
N MET A 545 -34.08 0.23 -3.80
CA MET A 545 -34.94 -0.57 -2.92
C MET A 545 -36.07 -1.24 -3.71
N PHE A 546 -36.71 -0.49 -4.60
CA PHE A 546 -37.75 -1.03 -5.48
C PHE A 546 -37.19 -2.11 -6.42
N GLY A 547 -36.07 -1.83 -7.08
CA GLY A 547 -35.38 -2.77 -7.96
C GLY A 547 -35.04 -4.08 -7.28
N VAL A 548 -34.50 -4.02 -6.05
CA VAL A 548 -34.21 -5.19 -5.22
C VAL A 548 -35.47 -5.98 -4.90
N SER A 549 -36.56 -5.29 -4.50
CA SER A 549 -37.84 -5.96 -4.21
C SER A 549 -38.47 -6.62 -5.43
N LEU A 550 -38.27 -6.04 -6.62
CA LEU A 550 -38.91 -6.47 -7.86
C LEU A 550 -38.12 -7.55 -8.61
N ASN A 551 -36.81 -7.37 -8.74
CA ASN A 551 -35.95 -8.15 -9.62
C ASN A 551 -34.77 -8.81 -8.89
N GLY A 552 -34.69 -8.70 -7.56
CA GLY A 552 -33.61 -9.25 -6.74
C GLY A 552 -32.35 -8.37 -6.69
N PHE A 553 -31.33 -8.88 -6.01
CA PHE A 553 -30.03 -8.21 -5.80
C PHE A 553 -29.15 -8.18 -7.06
N ASN A 554 -28.00 -7.52 -6.93
CA ASN A 554 -26.86 -7.51 -7.86
C ASN A 554 -27.16 -6.85 -9.21
N ARG A 555 -27.96 -5.79 -9.17
CA ARG A 555 -28.40 -5.03 -10.34
C ARG A 555 -28.45 -3.55 -10.04
N MET A 556 -28.36 -2.75 -11.11
CA MET A 556 -28.57 -1.32 -11.08
C MET A 556 -29.97 -0.98 -11.58
N SER A 557 -30.70 -0.18 -10.80
CA SER A 557 -32.01 0.33 -11.15
C SER A 557 -31.95 1.84 -11.32
N ARG A 558 -32.32 2.34 -12.50
CA ARG A 558 -32.40 3.77 -12.75
C ARG A 558 -33.75 4.30 -12.28
N HIS A 559 -33.75 5.48 -11.69
CA HIS A 559 -34.94 6.11 -11.16
C HIS A 559 -36.02 6.29 -12.24
N GLU A 560 -35.63 6.78 -13.41
CA GLU A 560 -36.52 7.04 -14.54
C GLU A 560 -37.22 5.75 -15.03
N ASP A 561 -36.48 4.64 -15.10
CA ASP A 561 -37.00 3.35 -15.58
C ASP A 561 -38.07 2.76 -14.65
N VAL A 562 -37.96 3.00 -13.35
CA VAL A 562 -38.85 2.42 -12.33
C VAL A 562 -39.87 3.40 -11.76
N MET A 563 -39.80 4.69 -12.12
CA MET A 563 -40.62 5.75 -11.54
C MET A 563 -42.11 5.44 -11.63
N LEU A 564 -42.60 5.09 -12.83
CA LEU A 564 -44.02 4.80 -13.05
C LEU A 564 -44.46 3.52 -12.33
N LEU A 565 -43.64 2.46 -12.37
CA LEU A 565 -43.96 1.20 -11.69
C LEU A 565 -44.06 1.39 -10.18
N ARG A 566 -43.17 2.19 -9.58
CA ARG A 566 -43.21 2.52 -8.15
C ARG A 566 -44.52 3.18 -7.73
N LEU A 567 -45.04 4.12 -8.54
CA LEU A 567 -46.33 4.77 -8.28
C LEU A 567 -47.48 3.74 -8.27
N LEU A 568 -47.43 2.76 -9.17
CA LEU A 568 -48.43 1.70 -9.26
C LEU A 568 -48.35 0.68 -8.12
N THR A 569 -47.21 0.61 -7.41
CA THR A 569 -47.03 -0.25 -6.24
C THR A 569 -47.41 0.40 -4.91
N HIS A 570 -48.01 1.60 -4.92
CA HIS A 570 -48.60 2.15 -3.71
C HIS A 570 -49.61 1.14 -3.11
N PRO A 571 -49.62 0.86 -1.80
CA PRO A 571 -50.42 -0.20 -1.19
C PRO A 571 -51.90 -0.21 -1.60
N SER A 572 -52.52 0.97 -1.68
CA SER A 572 -53.91 1.10 -2.13
C SER A 572 -54.10 0.75 -3.61
N VAL A 573 -53.17 1.18 -4.48
CA VAL A 573 -53.24 0.94 -5.93
C VAL A 573 -53.01 -0.53 -6.24
N ILE A 574 -52.01 -1.14 -5.60
CA ILE A 574 -51.71 -2.56 -5.84
C ILE A 574 -52.83 -3.45 -5.30
N ALA A 575 -53.41 -3.14 -4.14
CA ALA A 575 -54.53 -3.92 -3.58
C ALA A 575 -55.76 -3.90 -4.49
N GLU A 576 -56.09 -2.73 -5.07
CA GLU A 576 -57.21 -2.59 -6.00
C GLU A 576 -56.94 -3.27 -7.35
N SER A 577 -55.73 -3.08 -7.91
CA SER A 577 -55.40 -3.52 -9.27
C SER A 577 -54.94 -4.99 -9.37
N ARG A 578 -54.45 -5.61 -8.27
CA ARG A 578 -53.90 -6.97 -8.26
C ARG A 578 -54.83 -8.03 -8.87
N PRO A 579 -56.12 -8.12 -8.49
CA PRO A 579 -57.02 -9.10 -9.10
C PRO A 579 -57.17 -8.90 -10.62
N GLY A 580 -57.17 -7.65 -11.08
CA GLY A 580 -57.24 -7.32 -12.51
C GLY A 580 -55.99 -7.76 -13.27
N PHE A 581 -54.80 -7.46 -12.75
CA PHE A 581 -53.54 -7.87 -13.37
C PHE A 581 -53.32 -9.38 -13.36
N LEU A 582 -53.69 -10.07 -12.27
CA LEU A 582 -53.58 -11.52 -12.20
C LEU A 582 -54.53 -12.21 -13.18
N ARG A 583 -55.80 -11.75 -13.31
CA ARG A 583 -56.72 -12.28 -14.32
C ARG A 583 -56.23 -12.12 -15.76
N LEU A 584 -55.50 -11.03 -16.05
CA LEU A 584 -54.90 -10.84 -17.37
C LEU A 584 -53.81 -11.87 -17.69
N LEU A 585 -53.06 -12.32 -16.67
CA LEU A 585 -51.95 -13.26 -16.84
C LEU A 585 -52.34 -14.71 -16.52
N GLU A 586 -53.50 -14.93 -15.89
CA GLU A 586 -53.99 -16.23 -15.44
C GLU A 586 -53.92 -17.32 -16.52
N PRO A 587 -54.34 -17.10 -17.79
CA PRO A 587 -54.25 -18.14 -18.82
C PRO A 587 -52.82 -18.61 -19.09
N LEU A 588 -51.82 -17.74 -18.93
CA LEU A 588 -50.41 -18.09 -19.09
C LEU A 588 -49.85 -18.71 -17.81
N LEU A 589 -50.22 -18.21 -16.64
CA LEU A 589 -49.77 -18.72 -15.34
C LEU A 589 -50.28 -20.15 -15.07
N ALA A 590 -51.54 -20.44 -15.43
CA ALA A 590 -52.17 -21.74 -15.25
C ALA A 590 -51.50 -22.88 -16.05
N MET A 591 -50.67 -22.54 -17.05
CA MET A 591 -49.92 -23.51 -17.84
C MET A 591 -48.66 -24.04 -17.13
N GLY A 592 -48.31 -23.50 -15.96
CA GLY A 592 -47.11 -23.90 -15.21
C GLY A 592 -45.84 -23.76 -16.05
N GLU A 593 -45.02 -24.80 -16.10
CA GLU A 593 -43.74 -24.80 -16.82
C GLU A 593 -43.86 -24.47 -18.32
N GLN A 594 -44.99 -24.78 -18.96
CA GLN A 594 -45.19 -24.43 -20.37
C GLN A 594 -45.50 -22.94 -20.58
N GLY A 595 -45.98 -22.26 -19.54
CA GLY A 595 -46.28 -20.83 -19.56
C GLY A 595 -45.05 -19.96 -19.31
N THR A 596 -44.08 -20.44 -18.52
CA THR A 596 -42.89 -19.67 -18.14
C THR A 596 -42.12 -19.09 -19.34
N PRO A 597 -41.78 -19.86 -20.39
CA PRO A 597 -41.06 -19.32 -21.55
C PRO A 597 -41.89 -18.32 -22.36
N LEU A 598 -43.22 -18.44 -22.32
CA LEU A 598 -44.16 -17.54 -23.00
C LEU A 598 -44.25 -16.20 -22.28
N ILE A 599 -44.38 -16.23 -20.95
CA ILE A 599 -44.35 -15.05 -20.07
C ILE A 599 -43.02 -14.31 -20.23
N GLU A 600 -41.90 -15.04 -20.21
CA GLU A 600 -40.56 -14.46 -20.38
C GLU A 600 -40.41 -13.81 -21.76
N THR A 601 -40.83 -14.50 -22.83
CA THR A 601 -40.78 -13.96 -24.19
C THR A 601 -41.63 -12.70 -24.33
N LEU A 602 -42.85 -12.70 -23.78
CA LEU A 602 -43.76 -11.55 -23.82
C LEU A 602 -43.21 -10.37 -23.01
N LYS A 603 -42.60 -10.64 -21.84
CA LYS A 603 -41.99 -9.63 -20.98
C LYS A 603 -40.79 -8.95 -21.63
N ILE A 604 -39.89 -9.71 -22.27
CA ILE A 604 -38.73 -9.15 -22.96
C ILE A 604 -39.16 -8.41 -24.23
N TRP A 605 -40.09 -8.97 -25.00
CA TRP A 605 -40.61 -8.32 -26.20
C TRP A 605 -41.22 -6.95 -25.91
N LEU A 606 -42.02 -6.81 -24.85
CA LEU A 606 -42.57 -5.50 -24.47
C LEU A 606 -41.52 -4.53 -23.88
N ARG A 607 -40.41 -5.02 -23.33
CA ARG A 607 -39.30 -4.16 -22.85
C ARG A 607 -38.43 -3.64 -23.98
N GLU A 608 -38.26 -4.44 -25.03
CA GLU A 608 -37.43 -4.10 -26.19
C GLU A 608 -38.24 -3.43 -27.31
N ASP A 609 -39.21 -2.58 -26.95
CA ASP A 609 -40.07 -1.84 -27.88
C ASP A 609 -40.68 -2.71 -29.00
N GLU A 610 -41.11 -3.91 -28.64
CA GLU A 610 -41.74 -4.87 -29.55
C GLU A 610 -40.80 -5.42 -30.64
N SER A 611 -39.48 -5.29 -30.45
CA SER A 611 -38.46 -5.80 -31.37
C SER A 611 -38.28 -7.31 -31.25
N MET A 612 -38.77 -8.04 -32.25
CA MET A 612 -38.56 -9.49 -32.34
C MET A 612 -37.08 -9.87 -32.48
N ALA A 613 -36.29 -9.05 -33.17
CA ALA A 613 -34.86 -9.28 -33.38
C ALA A 613 -34.08 -9.17 -32.07
N ARG A 614 -34.30 -8.09 -31.31
CA ARG A 614 -33.65 -7.91 -29.99
C ARG A 614 -34.12 -8.95 -28.98
N THR A 615 -35.41 -9.27 -28.97
CA THR A 615 -35.94 -10.33 -28.11
C THR A 615 -35.29 -11.68 -28.40
N ALA A 616 -35.09 -12.01 -29.68
CA ALA A 616 -34.45 -13.25 -30.11
C ALA A 616 -32.99 -13.32 -29.67
N GLU A 617 -32.25 -12.21 -29.85
CA GLU A 617 -30.86 -12.06 -29.39
C GLU A 617 -30.74 -12.25 -27.87
N LEU A 618 -31.55 -11.55 -27.07
CA LEU A 618 -31.50 -11.62 -25.60
C LEU A 618 -31.90 -12.99 -25.04
N LEU A 619 -32.81 -13.71 -25.72
CA LEU A 619 -33.24 -15.04 -25.33
C LEU A 619 -32.39 -16.17 -25.92
N GLY A 620 -31.44 -15.86 -26.80
CA GLY A 620 -30.67 -16.88 -27.53
C GLY A 620 -31.55 -17.76 -28.44
N LEU A 621 -32.61 -17.18 -29.01
CA LEU A 621 -33.59 -17.87 -29.86
C LEU A 621 -33.52 -17.38 -31.31
N HIS A 622 -34.10 -18.15 -32.23
CA HIS A 622 -34.35 -17.67 -33.58
C HIS A 622 -35.57 -16.74 -33.60
N VAL A 623 -35.56 -15.69 -34.43
CA VAL A 623 -36.67 -14.71 -34.55
C VAL A 623 -38.02 -15.38 -34.84
N ASN A 624 -38.03 -16.45 -35.64
CA ASN A 624 -39.25 -17.23 -35.91
C ASN A 624 -39.83 -17.89 -34.64
N THR A 625 -38.97 -18.35 -33.73
CA THR A 625 -39.41 -18.95 -32.46
C THR A 625 -40.05 -17.89 -31.56
N VAL A 626 -39.47 -16.69 -31.51
CA VAL A 626 -40.08 -15.55 -30.80
C VAL A 626 -41.46 -15.25 -31.38
N ARG A 627 -41.58 -15.14 -32.71
CA ARG A 627 -42.87 -14.93 -33.39
C ARG A 627 -43.89 -16.02 -33.03
N GLN A 628 -43.50 -17.30 -33.09
CA GLN A 628 -44.38 -18.42 -32.73
C GLN A 628 -44.83 -18.35 -31.26
N ARG A 629 -43.92 -18.01 -30.34
CA ARG A 629 -44.26 -17.83 -28.92
C ARG A 629 -45.22 -16.66 -28.71
N LEU A 630 -45.02 -15.53 -29.38
CA LEU A 630 -45.91 -14.37 -29.28
C LEU A 630 -47.31 -14.66 -29.86
N GLU A 631 -47.41 -15.36 -30.99
CA GLU A 631 -48.71 -15.81 -31.52
C GLU A 631 -49.41 -16.79 -30.59
N ARG A 632 -48.64 -17.67 -29.93
CA ARG A 632 -49.16 -18.57 -28.91
C ARG A 632 -49.66 -17.78 -27.70
N CYS A 633 -48.91 -16.79 -27.20
CA CYS A 633 -49.37 -15.88 -26.15
C CYS A 633 -50.68 -15.20 -26.54
N ARG A 634 -50.76 -14.67 -27.76
CA ARG A 634 -51.96 -13.99 -28.28
C ARG A 634 -53.18 -14.90 -28.26
N THR A 635 -53.00 -16.15 -28.71
CA THR A 635 -54.06 -17.17 -28.73
C THR A 635 -54.51 -17.54 -27.31
N ILE A 636 -53.57 -17.80 -26.40
CA ILE A 636 -53.87 -18.20 -25.01
C ILE A 636 -54.54 -17.08 -24.22
N LEU A 637 -54.10 -15.84 -24.42
CA LEU A 637 -54.70 -14.66 -23.78
C LEU A 637 -56.03 -14.24 -24.42
N GLY A 638 -56.49 -14.92 -25.48
CA GLY A 638 -57.74 -14.60 -26.17
C GLY A 638 -57.71 -13.23 -26.87
N LEU A 639 -56.53 -12.76 -27.29
CA LEU A 639 -56.35 -11.43 -27.86
C LEU A 639 -56.50 -11.48 -29.39
N THR A 640 -57.27 -10.56 -29.95
CA THR A 640 -57.30 -10.36 -31.41
C THR A 640 -56.02 -9.69 -31.89
N ASP A 641 -55.55 -8.69 -31.15
CA ASP A 641 -54.30 -7.96 -31.40
C ASP A 641 -53.76 -7.34 -30.10
N PHE A 642 -52.48 -6.97 -30.10
CA PHE A 642 -51.81 -6.25 -29.02
C PHE A 642 -52.05 -4.74 -29.13
N ARG A 643 -53.30 -4.31 -28.89
CA ARG A 643 -53.65 -2.87 -28.86
C ARG A 643 -52.90 -2.14 -27.75
N THR A 644 -52.68 -0.83 -27.90
CA THR A 644 -51.92 0.00 -26.95
C THR A 644 -52.35 -0.17 -25.49
N ASP A 645 -53.64 -0.14 -25.19
CA ASP A 645 -54.17 -0.33 -23.83
C ASP A 645 -53.88 -1.74 -23.29
N THR A 646 -54.06 -2.77 -24.12
CA THR A 646 -53.71 -4.15 -23.76
C THR A 646 -52.22 -4.32 -23.51
N ARG A 647 -51.37 -3.75 -24.37
CA ARG A 647 -49.90 -3.79 -24.21
C ARG A 647 -49.47 -3.11 -22.92
N LEU A 648 -50.04 -1.93 -22.60
CA LEU A 648 -49.73 -1.22 -21.38
C LEU A 648 -50.09 -2.04 -20.14
N ARG A 649 -51.30 -2.61 -20.10
CA ARG A 649 -51.75 -3.45 -18.98
C ARG A 649 -50.91 -4.72 -18.83
N LEU A 650 -50.60 -5.39 -19.95
CA LEU A 650 -49.72 -6.56 -19.96
C LEU A 650 -48.31 -6.20 -19.51
N TYR A 651 -47.75 -5.09 -20.00
CA TYR A 651 -46.44 -4.61 -19.60
C TYR A 651 -46.39 -4.42 -18.08
N VAL A 652 -47.30 -3.63 -17.52
CA VAL A 652 -47.37 -3.39 -16.07
C VAL A 652 -47.54 -4.70 -15.30
N ALA A 653 -48.49 -5.56 -15.71
CA ALA A 653 -48.74 -6.84 -15.04
C ALA A 653 -47.49 -7.75 -15.04
N LEU A 654 -46.78 -7.85 -16.16
CA LEU A 654 -45.57 -8.67 -16.31
C LEU A 654 -44.37 -8.10 -15.57
N GLN A 655 -44.25 -6.77 -15.49
CA GLN A 655 -43.21 -6.13 -14.70
C GLN A 655 -43.45 -6.36 -13.20
N LEU A 656 -44.68 -6.15 -12.74
CA LEU A 656 -45.05 -6.28 -11.32
C LEU A 656 -45.33 -7.72 -10.88
N LEU A 657 -45.31 -8.69 -11.79
CA LEU A 657 -45.63 -10.08 -11.51
C LEU A 657 -44.97 -10.63 -10.23
N PRO A 658 -43.66 -10.42 -9.97
CA PRO A 658 -43.02 -10.89 -8.73
C PRO A 658 -43.70 -10.36 -7.46
N LEU A 659 -44.13 -9.09 -7.45
CA LEU A 659 -44.83 -8.49 -6.31
C LEU A 659 -46.30 -8.95 -6.23
N LEU A 660 -46.94 -9.16 -7.39
CA LEU A 660 -48.32 -9.62 -7.47
C LEU A 660 -48.48 -11.07 -6.99
N THR A 661 -47.46 -11.91 -7.15
CA THR A 661 -47.48 -13.32 -6.71
C THR A 661 -46.95 -13.49 -5.29
N ASN A 662 -45.98 -12.69 -4.85
CA ASN A 662 -45.33 -12.85 -3.55
C ASN A 662 -46.11 -12.22 -2.37
N ALA A 663 -47.10 -11.37 -2.62
CA ALA A 663 -47.88 -10.69 -1.58
C ALA A 663 -48.95 -11.57 -0.89
N GLU A 664 -48.72 -12.89 -0.78
CA GLU A 664 -49.47 -13.79 0.11
C GLU A 664 -48.66 -14.23 1.35
N GLY A 665 -47.48 -13.64 1.58
CA GLY A 665 -46.63 -13.85 2.77
C GLY A 665 -46.65 -12.68 3.73
#